data_AF-A0A7V7MP55-F1
#
_entry.id   AF-A0A7V7MP55-F1
#
_cell.length_a   1.000
_cell.length_b   1.000
_cell.length_c   1.000
_cell.angle_alpha   90.00
_cell.angle_beta   90.00
_cell.angle_gamma   90.00
#
_symmetry.space_group_name_H-M   'P 1'
#
loop_
_entity.id
_entity.type
_entity.pdbx_description
1 polymer ?
#
loop_
_entity_poly.entity_id
_entity_poly.type
_entity_poly.pdbx_seq_one_letter_code
_entity_poly.pdbx_strand_id
1 'polypeptide(L)'
;MSRGKHTAGGPAKARRSGNAKSLVSRSKLEAGSRRANPSKGIPIMLSPWRRPPWPACAVPGMPKSDLLTTIPKFLRERGSTGLLAKLLRFPEILSSMPNPRPLLSLLLSVLGLCTLSVEAPAQNEKVHFSYLWHMEQPIYWPDQQVFGDDRYERAWESIQQTDGGAAHPENDLRAIFSVPDRVAAYQWRVRDSINAIRGYPEAGAQVSYSGGLIENLQSLGGAWQLGYSPTWYSSYREARGWTTSGQSVPRCDLVVFPFHHPLLPLLDDSTIRKEIQLYKAVYDDAWGSHPGQSKGFFPPEMAFSTRLIPILEQEGIEWCFVSGEKISRACTDFPVVFGSGGINCDPPNQADQLNPAQGDYYRESISRGCGPAEAFPFAFTPHRAGYVDPNTGQLHSIVVVPCSQSLGWRDGYSPLGLGAFDTLQTKNDPSRPMLVVLAHDGDNNWGGGYSYYMDAVPNFVQSAQSSGYHATMVEEYLRDHPVPANDYVHVEDGAWVNADGDFGSPQFLNWNWPPVNGAGEIDIANGWAEDIRNWAVITACQNHVDTAEQVWLDAGGSVNIDRILYPWSASNDAERAWHYFLGALNSGFMYYGTSLDMEVKPTIACNEAWQHTNSILSGGGTDRTPPTIWTPQRHPWNPGSVNFGPQWGYQEYQDDGDFWVWTFIHDVSGLQSVTLKYRIDQDGTNPLSSFQNETYAGGAEVGAWQNLTMSARPFPDWNFFNDGSINFFEMPQRIADQYYVEVTGIREKLVDYYIEAVDNQGNVRRGPIQHVWAGDGQGGGNGNDAVEISPDPARTGQPVAIRYDASGGPLATASQVFLHIGINNWAWVEPNDPQMSFNTGSGRWEVVVPVPDNADQLDMVFHDGAGNWDNNGGQDWHFDVVPGSDDPRWQIDGHLDPDATLLASNNGVNLWAGLKGDILYLATEPAAGKDRFVFVAENPGNLRLSPWAKGGQVAQWDAYLANEESNGYVTWTDATGYTEIMADSILEGSLNLKQELGSIPNVLYLAVGLYDTQDNGVLDPNRQIDQTVNGDGNLDGIEFLSVDLTTLRKNKWVFFPAQ
;
A
#
# COMPACT_ATOMS: atom_id res chain seq x y z
N MET A 1 40.54 3.68 -53.61
CA MET A 1 41.98 3.94 -53.81
C MET A 1 42.74 3.43 -52.58
N SER A 2 43.88 2.78 -52.82
CA SER A 2 44.95 2.22 -51.94
C SER A 2 44.81 2.31 -50.41
N ARG A 3 44.82 1.20 -49.64
CA ARG A 3 45.92 0.27 -49.23
C ARG A 3 47.09 0.87 -48.42
N GLY A 4 47.37 0.25 -47.26
CA GLY A 4 48.69 0.14 -46.60
C GLY A 4 48.63 0.36 -45.08
N LYS A 5 48.46 -0.66 -44.22
CA LYS A 5 49.45 -1.61 -43.65
C LYS A 5 50.80 -0.99 -43.22
N HIS A 6 51.10 -1.09 -41.91
CA HIS A 6 52.39 -1.61 -41.44
C HIS A 6 52.26 -2.37 -40.11
N THR A 7 52.83 -3.56 -40.12
CA THR A 7 52.96 -4.58 -39.07
C THR A 7 54.36 -4.56 -38.46
N ALA A 8 54.51 -5.05 -37.22
CA ALA A 8 55.29 -6.27 -36.88
C ALA A 8 56.12 -6.15 -35.59
N GLY A 9 56.07 -7.21 -34.77
CA GLY A 9 57.14 -7.56 -33.82
C GLY A 9 56.69 -8.30 -32.54
N GLY A 10 56.52 -9.62 -32.60
CA GLY A 10 56.57 -10.50 -31.39
C GLY A 10 58.02 -10.78 -30.95
N PRO A 11 58.34 -11.81 -30.13
CA PRO A 11 57.47 -12.82 -29.51
C PRO A 11 57.82 -13.26 -28.05
N ALA A 12 56.88 -14.01 -27.45
CA ALA A 12 57.01 -15.19 -26.58
C ALA A 12 57.99 -15.26 -25.36
N LYS A 13 57.44 -15.62 -24.18
CA LYS A 13 57.84 -16.82 -23.42
C LYS A 13 56.85 -17.19 -22.31
N ALA A 14 56.77 -18.48 -22.02
CA ALA A 14 55.71 -19.15 -21.28
C ALA A 14 56.16 -19.68 -19.91
N ARG A 15 55.13 -20.02 -19.10
CA ARG A 15 55.01 -21.11 -18.10
C ARG A 15 55.46 -20.90 -16.62
N ARG A 16 54.42 -20.94 -15.78
CA ARG A 16 54.09 -21.88 -14.68
C ARG A 16 54.73 -21.76 -13.27
N SER A 17 53.79 -21.69 -12.32
CA SER A 17 53.61 -22.46 -11.07
C SER A 17 54.45 -22.16 -9.82
N GLY A 18 53.77 -22.04 -8.68
CA GLY A 18 54.35 -22.15 -7.34
C GLY A 18 53.36 -21.83 -6.22
N ASN A 19 53.14 -22.78 -5.30
CA ASN A 19 52.15 -22.80 -4.22
C ASN A 19 52.57 -22.04 -2.93
N ALA A 20 51.54 -21.75 -2.11
CA ALA A 20 51.43 -21.98 -0.65
C ALA A 20 51.83 -20.92 0.41
N LYS A 21 50.85 -20.73 1.34
CA LYS A 21 50.92 -20.40 2.81
C LYS A 21 51.35 -18.98 3.20
N SER A 22 50.88 -18.31 4.26
CA SER A 22 49.84 -18.51 5.29
C SER A 22 49.77 -17.22 6.15
N LEU A 23 48.57 -16.84 6.62
CA LEU A 23 48.22 -16.23 7.93
C LEU A 23 49.04 -15.03 8.51
N VAL A 24 48.38 -13.87 8.70
CA VAL A 24 48.00 -13.24 10.00
C VAL A 24 47.82 -11.70 9.90
N SER A 25 46.63 -11.24 10.32
CA SER A 25 46.24 -9.96 10.97
C SER A 25 45.96 -8.65 10.20
N ARG A 26 44.73 -8.18 10.51
CA ARG A 26 44.26 -6.81 10.83
C ARG A 26 43.94 -5.79 9.71
N SER A 27 42.64 -5.45 9.73
CA SER A 27 42.01 -4.12 9.57
C SER A 27 42.20 -3.36 8.26
N LYS A 28 41.12 -3.21 7.49
CA LYS A 28 40.44 -1.91 7.28
C LYS A 28 39.15 -2.10 6.46
N LEU A 29 38.15 -1.32 6.86
CA LEU A 29 36.93 -1.05 6.11
C LEU A 29 37.26 -0.60 4.69
N GLU A 30 36.50 -1.08 3.72
CA GLU A 30 36.17 -0.33 2.52
C GLU A 30 34.81 -0.83 2.01
N ALA A 31 33.80 0.01 2.20
CA ALA A 31 32.49 -0.09 1.60
C ALA A 31 32.65 0.01 0.08
N GLY A 32 32.26 -1.05 -0.64
CA GLY A 32 32.18 -1.06 -2.09
C GLY A 32 30.72 -1.03 -2.51
N SER A 33 30.22 0.18 -2.82
CA SER A 33 28.96 0.36 -3.52
C SER A 33 29.00 -0.39 -4.86
N ARG A 34 28.03 -1.27 -5.08
CA ARG A 34 27.76 -1.85 -6.40
C ARG A 34 26.26 -1.92 -6.64
N ARG A 35 25.77 -0.86 -7.30
CA ARG A 35 24.82 -0.85 -8.42
C ARG A 35 23.90 -2.08 -8.50
N ALA A 36 22.65 -1.91 -8.08
CA ALA A 36 21.53 -2.57 -8.72
C ALA A 36 21.15 -1.70 -9.94
N ASN A 37 21.38 -2.25 -11.13
CA ASN A 37 20.86 -1.74 -12.39
C ASN A 37 19.81 -2.78 -12.81
N PRO A 38 18.54 -2.44 -13.05
CA PRO A 38 17.53 -3.43 -13.45
C PRO A 38 17.85 -4.07 -14.81
N SER A 39 18.78 -3.53 -15.58
CA SER A 39 19.21 -4.08 -16.85
C SER A 39 20.19 -5.28 -16.70
N LYS A 40 19.69 -6.44 -16.27
CA LYS A 40 20.26 -7.72 -16.68
C LYS A 40 19.14 -8.70 -16.98
N GLY A 41 18.72 -8.69 -18.24
CA GLY A 41 18.07 -9.83 -18.86
C GLY A 41 18.82 -11.10 -18.48
N ILE A 42 18.14 -11.98 -17.76
CA ILE A 42 18.52 -13.38 -17.68
C ILE A 42 18.44 -13.86 -19.14
N PRO A 43 19.53 -14.30 -19.78
CA PRO A 43 19.41 -14.94 -21.07
C PRO A 43 18.50 -16.14 -20.86
N ILE A 44 17.44 -16.24 -21.65
CA ILE A 44 16.71 -17.48 -21.85
C ILE A 44 17.75 -18.52 -22.28
N MET A 45 18.27 -19.27 -21.31
CA MET A 45 19.10 -20.45 -21.57
C MET A 45 18.16 -21.53 -22.08
N LEU A 46 17.91 -21.52 -23.39
CA LEU A 46 17.74 -22.75 -24.14
C LEU A 46 19.05 -23.54 -24.01
N SER A 47 19.16 -24.39 -22.99
CA SER A 47 20.19 -25.43 -22.94
C SER A 47 19.53 -26.81 -23.08
N PRO A 48 19.94 -27.63 -24.08
CA PRO A 48 19.35 -28.93 -24.33
C PRO A 48 19.96 -29.94 -23.37
N TRP A 49 19.23 -30.33 -22.32
CA TRP A 49 19.67 -31.43 -21.48
C TRP A 49 19.42 -32.78 -22.17
N ARG A 50 20.53 -33.35 -22.65
CA ARG A 50 20.67 -34.74 -23.10
C ARG A 50 20.20 -35.69 -22.00
N ARG A 51 19.28 -36.58 -22.37
CA ARG A 51 18.90 -37.78 -21.60
C ARG A 51 20.10 -38.68 -21.31
N PRO A 52 20.26 -39.23 -20.09
CA PRO A 52 20.98 -40.47 -19.88
C PRO A 52 20.05 -41.68 -20.11
N PRO A 53 20.58 -42.86 -20.50
CA PRO A 53 19.78 -44.00 -20.96
C PRO A 53 19.51 -45.03 -19.85
N TRP A 54 18.73 -46.06 -20.22
CA TRP A 54 18.59 -47.43 -19.65
C TRP A 54 17.36 -47.70 -18.75
N PRO A 55 16.84 -48.95 -18.72
CA PRO A 55 16.66 -49.90 -19.82
C PRO A 55 15.26 -50.59 -19.82
N ALA A 56 14.98 -51.31 -20.92
CA ALA A 56 13.84 -52.20 -21.08
C ALA A 56 13.82 -53.36 -20.07
N CYS A 57 12.62 -53.75 -19.63
CA CYS A 57 12.34 -55.14 -19.26
C CYS A 57 10.85 -55.51 -19.42
N ALA A 58 10.65 -56.56 -20.21
CA ALA A 58 9.55 -57.49 -20.46
C ALA A 58 8.21 -57.45 -19.66
N VAL A 59 7.14 -57.61 -20.46
CA VAL A 59 5.75 -58.12 -20.24
C VAL A 59 5.78 -59.56 -19.65
N PRO A 60 4.83 -60.08 -18.81
CA PRO A 60 3.43 -60.44 -19.17
C PRO A 60 2.37 -60.41 -18.02
N GLY A 61 1.05 -60.52 -18.19
CA GLY A 61 0.18 -60.88 -19.30
C GLY A 61 -1.31 -60.87 -18.87
N MET A 62 -2.23 -60.94 -19.85
CA MET A 62 -3.69 -61.11 -19.70
C MET A 62 -4.08 -62.58 -19.41
N PRO A 63 -5.30 -62.83 -18.90
CA PRO A 63 -6.35 -63.35 -19.80
C PRO A 63 -7.77 -62.77 -19.60
N LYS A 64 -8.55 -62.89 -20.68
CA LYS A 64 -9.96 -62.51 -20.91
C LYS A 64 -10.98 -63.56 -20.37
N SER A 65 -12.27 -63.22 -20.52
CA SER A 65 -13.52 -64.05 -20.57
C SER A 65 -14.28 -64.21 -19.24
N ASP A 66 -15.61 -64.32 -19.16
CA ASP A 66 -16.76 -64.14 -20.06
C ASP A 66 -18.06 -64.14 -19.20
N LEU A 67 -19.13 -63.53 -19.73
CA LEU A 67 -20.57 -63.86 -19.66
C LEU A 67 -21.32 -64.39 -18.39
N LEU A 68 -22.57 -63.89 -18.30
CA LEU A 68 -23.86 -64.54 -17.92
C LEU A 68 -24.42 -64.40 -16.48
N THR A 69 -25.43 -63.53 -16.39
CA THR A 69 -26.81 -63.73 -15.90
C THR A 69 -27.09 -64.58 -14.64
N THR A 70 -27.75 -63.96 -13.65
CA THR A 70 -28.90 -64.56 -12.95
C THR A 70 -29.87 -63.51 -12.38
N ILE A 71 -31.14 -63.61 -12.75
CA ILE A 71 -32.32 -62.98 -12.12
C ILE A 71 -32.79 -63.90 -10.96
N PRO A 72 -33.35 -63.37 -9.86
CA PRO A 72 -34.76 -63.68 -9.56
C PRO A 72 -35.62 -62.44 -9.26
N LYS A 73 -36.94 -62.65 -9.32
CA LYS A 73 -38.05 -61.71 -9.49
C LYS A 73 -39.05 -61.91 -8.34
N PHE A 74 -39.93 -60.91 -8.10
CA PHE A 74 -41.16 -60.85 -7.24
C PHE A 74 -40.93 -60.47 -5.74
N LEU A 75 -41.70 -59.59 -5.04
CA LEU A 75 -43.00 -58.89 -5.22
C LEU A 75 -43.16 -57.66 -4.30
N ARG A 76 -43.74 -56.58 -4.86
CA ARG A 76 -44.84 -55.71 -4.36
C ARG A 76 -45.09 -55.54 -2.84
N GLU A 77 -45.13 -54.29 -2.37
CA GLU A 77 -46.37 -53.59 -1.95
C GLU A 77 -46.14 -52.11 -1.52
N ARG A 78 -47.07 -51.22 -1.95
CA ARG A 78 -47.48 -49.89 -1.40
C ARG A 78 -46.43 -48.75 -1.37
N GLY A 79 -46.73 -47.52 -1.79
CA GLY A 79 -47.94 -46.90 -2.30
C GLY A 79 -47.67 -45.40 -2.50
N SER A 80 -47.87 -44.91 -3.71
CA SER A 80 -47.75 -43.50 -4.07
C SER A 80 -49.09 -43.03 -4.67
N THR A 81 -49.85 -42.26 -3.90
CA THR A 81 -50.92 -41.40 -4.42
C THR A 81 -51.25 -40.31 -3.42
N GLY A 82 -51.14 -39.06 -3.84
CA GLY A 82 -51.95 -37.98 -3.27
C GLY A 82 -51.28 -36.62 -3.23
N LEU A 83 -51.15 -35.92 -4.37
CA LEU A 83 -51.40 -34.47 -4.45
C LEU A 83 -51.36 -33.89 -5.88
N LEU A 84 -52.08 -34.45 -6.86
CA LEU A 84 -52.21 -33.78 -8.17
C LEU A 84 -53.46 -34.22 -8.94
N ALA A 85 -54.63 -33.96 -8.34
CA ALA A 85 -55.91 -33.97 -9.05
C ALA A 85 -56.99 -33.29 -8.19
N LYS A 86 -57.08 -31.96 -8.26
CA LYS A 86 -58.30 -31.16 -8.02
C LYS A 86 -57.93 -29.69 -8.08
N LEU A 87 -57.93 -29.12 -9.28
CA LEU A 87 -58.16 -27.70 -9.53
C LEU A 87 -58.28 -27.57 -11.05
N LEU A 88 -59.52 -27.42 -11.53
CA LEU A 88 -59.91 -26.80 -12.81
C LEU A 88 -61.36 -27.19 -13.10
N ARG A 89 -62.32 -26.36 -12.68
CA ARG A 89 -63.62 -26.20 -13.36
C ARG A 89 -64.21 -24.80 -13.10
N PHE A 90 -64.76 -24.25 -14.18
CA PHE A 90 -65.65 -23.10 -14.37
C PHE A 90 -65.06 -21.73 -14.75
N PRO A 91 -65.38 -21.24 -15.97
CA PRO A 91 -65.27 -19.84 -16.39
C PRO A 91 -66.64 -19.12 -16.33
N GLU A 92 -66.59 -17.82 -16.64
CA GLU A 92 -67.69 -16.86 -16.91
C GLU A 92 -68.26 -16.06 -15.72
N ILE A 93 -67.94 -14.77 -15.73
CA ILE A 93 -68.85 -13.60 -15.77
C ILE A 93 -68.01 -12.41 -15.32
N LEU A 94 -67.75 -11.44 -16.21
CA LEU A 94 -67.59 -10.00 -15.88
C LEU A 94 -67.34 -9.19 -17.16
N SER A 95 -68.43 -8.90 -17.86
CA SER A 95 -68.55 -7.78 -18.79
C SER A 95 -69.62 -6.84 -18.24
N SER A 96 -69.24 -5.78 -17.52
CA SER A 96 -69.96 -4.49 -17.41
C SER A 96 -69.39 -3.54 -16.34
N MET A 97 -68.38 -2.74 -16.72
CA MET A 97 -68.03 -1.38 -16.24
C MET A 97 -67.86 -1.11 -14.71
N PRO A 98 -67.51 0.12 -14.27
CA PRO A 98 -66.19 0.74 -14.33
C PRO A 98 -65.63 1.10 -12.92
N ASN A 99 -64.31 1.33 -12.83
CA ASN A 99 -63.55 1.92 -11.71
C ASN A 99 -64.36 2.83 -10.76
N PRO A 100 -64.14 2.75 -9.43
CA PRO A 100 -62.92 3.33 -8.86
C PRO A 100 -62.29 2.58 -7.65
N ARG A 101 -60.95 2.56 -7.59
CA ARG A 101 -60.17 2.34 -6.35
C ARG A 101 -60.51 3.46 -5.33
N PRO A 102 -60.45 3.28 -3.98
CA PRO A 102 -59.60 2.37 -3.21
C PRO A 102 -60.26 1.79 -1.92
N LEU A 103 -60.43 0.46 -1.81
CA LEU A 103 -60.79 -0.15 -0.50
C LEU A 103 -60.45 -1.65 -0.39
N LEU A 104 -59.52 -2.14 -1.23
CA LEU A 104 -59.11 -3.55 -1.27
C LEU A 104 -57.63 -3.77 -0.91
N SER A 105 -56.92 -2.73 -0.46
CA SER A 105 -55.49 -2.80 -0.12
C SER A 105 -55.22 -2.96 1.40
N LEU A 106 -56.25 -3.04 2.24
CA LEU A 106 -56.09 -3.12 3.71
C LEU A 106 -56.47 -4.48 4.32
N LEU A 107 -57.00 -5.43 3.53
CA LEU A 107 -57.47 -6.73 4.04
C LEU A 107 -56.65 -7.94 3.58
N LEU A 108 -55.65 -7.74 2.71
CA LEU A 108 -54.67 -8.76 2.31
C LEU A 108 -53.34 -8.67 3.06
N SER A 109 -53.14 -7.65 3.88
CA SER A 109 -51.89 -7.41 4.64
C SER A 109 -51.87 -7.99 6.06
N VAL A 110 -52.93 -8.65 6.53
CA VAL A 110 -53.04 -9.12 7.94
C VAL A 110 -53.15 -10.66 8.08
N LEU A 111 -53.15 -11.44 6.99
CA LEU A 111 -53.27 -12.92 7.05
C LEU A 111 -52.09 -13.69 6.41
N GLY A 112 -51.01 -12.99 6.03
CA GLY A 112 -49.78 -13.58 5.50
C GLY A 112 -48.61 -13.65 6.49
N LEU A 113 -48.79 -13.23 7.74
CA LEU A 113 -47.78 -13.31 8.81
C LEU A 113 -48.14 -14.43 9.77
N CYS A 114 -47.61 -15.62 9.51
CA CYS A 114 -47.31 -16.71 10.46
C CYS A 114 -47.12 -18.04 9.70
N THR A 115 -46.24 -18.07 8.70
CA THR A 115 -45.50 -19.31 8.41
C THR A 115 -44.26 -19.25 9.29
N LEU A 116 -44.30 -20.00 10.40
CA LEU A 116 -43.09 -20.35 11.13
C LEU A 116 -42.21 -21.13 10.15
N SER A 117 -41.21 -20.45 9.61
CA SER A 117 -40.09 -21.08 8.91
C SER A 117 -39.42 -21.99 9.92
N VAL A 118 -39.59 -23.30 9.75
CA VAL A 118 -38.69 -24.25 10.38
C VAL A 118 -37.38 -24.10 9.61
N GLU A 119 -36.44 -23.32 10.14
CA GLU A 119 -35.06 -23.30 9.67
C GLU A 119 -34.56 -24.75 9.69
N ALA A 120 -34.38 -25.31 8.49
CA ALA A 120 -33.52 -26.47 8.35
C ALA A 120 -32.12 -26.03 8.81
N PRO A 121 -31.37 -26.85 9.56
CA PRO A 121 -30.00 -26.51 9.90
C PRO A 121 -29.25 -26.21 8.60
N ALA A 122 -28.62 -25.04 8.50
CA ALA A 122 -27.74 -24.70 7.39
C ALA A 122 -26.77 -25.87 7.21
N GLN A 123 -26.78 -26.47 6.01
CA GLN A 123 -25.74 -27.41 5.64
C GLN A 123 -24.42 -26.65 5.78
N ASN A 124 -23.43 -27.24 6.43
CA ASN A 124 -22.15 -26.59 6.69
C ASN A 124 -21.36 -26.49 5.37
N GLU A 125 -21.74 -25.54 4.52
CA GLU A 125 -21.16 -25.27 3.21
C GLU A 125 -19.70 -24.89 3.39
N LYS A 126 -18.85 -25.53 2.60
CA LYS A 126 -17.40 -25.34 2.65
C LYS A 126 -16.96 -24.29 1.65
N VAL A 127 -15.69 -23.91 1.69
CA VAL A 127 -15.05 -23.01 0.71
C VAL A 127 -15.40 -23.39 -0.73
N HIS A 128 -15.78 -22.39 -1.51
CA HIS A 128 -15.99 -22.47 -2.95
C HIS A 128 -14.72 -22.06 -3.68
N PHE A 129 -14.57 -22.50 -4.92
CA PHE A 129 -13.50 -22.03 -5.78
C PHE A 129 -13.90 -22.00 -7.26
N SER A 130 -13.20 -21.15 -8.00
CA SER A 130 -13.37 -20.98 -9.44
C SER A 130 -12.03 -20.68 -10.10
N TYR A 131 -11.98 -20.77 -11.44
CA TYR A 131 -10.81 -20.48 -12.25
C TYR A 131 -11.03 -19.25 -13.10
N LEU A 132 -9.99 -18.42 -13.25
CA LEU A 132 -9.88 -17.43 -14.31
C LEU A 132 -8.63 -17.70 -15.14
N TRP A 133 -8.84 -18.09 -16.40
CA TRP A 133 -7.76 -18.26 -17.37
C TRP A 133 -7.64 -17.03 -18.26
N HIS A 134 -6.57 -16.27 -18.07
CA HIS A 134 -6.31 -15.04 -18.81
C HIS A 134 -5.57 -15.32 -20.12
N MET A 135 -6.15 -14.90 -21.25
CA MET A 135 -5.58 -15.09 -22.60
C MET A 135 -5.34 -13.73 -23.26
N GLU A 136 -4.09 -13.46 -23.62
CA GLU A 136 -3.68 -12.15 -24.11
C GLU A 136 -2.66 -12.30 -25.23
N GLN A 137 -2.85 -11.53 -26.30
CA GLN A 137 -1.79 -11.13 -27.23
C GLN A 137 -2.10 -9.70 -27.73
N PRO A 138 -1.07 -8.85 -27.94
CA PRO A 138 -1.26 -7.50 -28.48
C PRO A 138 -1.53 -7.52 -29.98
N ILE A 139 -2.00 -6.37 -30.50
CA ILE A 139 -1.72 -6.04 -31.89
C ILE A 139 -0.23 -5.70 -31.99
N TYR A 140 0.53 -6.55 -32.65
CA TYR A 140 2.00 -6.49 -32.60
C TYR A 140 2.61 -5.33 -33.37
N TRP A 141 1.90 -4.83 -34.37
CA TRP A 141 2.34 -3.73 -35.21
C TRP A 141 1.18 -2.79 -35.50
N PRO A 142 1.02 -1.72 -34.70
CA PRO A 142 -0.13 -0.82 -34.79
C PRO A 142 0.05 0.25 -35.89
N ASP A 143 0.79 -0.07 -36.95
CA ASP A 143 0.97 0.76 -38.15
C ASP A 143 -0.03 0.37 -39.24
N GLN A 144 -0.29 1.28 -40.18
CA GLN A 144 -1.17 1.04 -41.31
C GLN A 144 -0.70 -0.17 -42.14
N GLN A 145 -1.61 -1.13 -42.35
CA GLN A 145 -1.32 -2.27 -43.20
C GLN A 145 -1.07 -1.85 -44.66
N VAL A 146 -0.09 -2.48 -45.29
CA VAL A 146 0.34 -2.13 -46.66
C VAL A 146 -0.74 -2.37 -47.73
N PHE A 147 -1.60 -3.38 -47.53
CA PHE A 147 -2.66 -3.75 -48.47
C PHE A 147 -3.96 -4.02 -47.73
N GLY A 148 -5.06 -3.49 -48.26
CA GLY A 148 -6.41 -3.77 -47.74
C GLY A 148 -7.12 -2.50 -47.29
N ASP A 149 -8.01 -2.65 -46.33
CA ASP A 149 -8.67 -1.54 -45.66
C ASP A 149 -7.66 -0.73 -44.81
N ASP A 150 -8.01 0.51 -44.52
CA ASP A 150 -7.20 1.41 -43.71
C ASP A 150 -7.31 1.03 -42.22
N ARG A 151 -6.38 0.18 -41.75
CA ARG A 151 -6.32 -0.39 -40.39
C ARG A 151 -4.90 -0.80 -40.02
N TYR A 152 -4.68 -1.10 -38.75
CA TYR A 152 -3.41 -1.69 -38.30
C TYR A 152 -3.17 -3.11 -38.82
N GLU A 153 -1.91 -3.56 -38.80
CA GLU A 153 -1.54 -4.93 -39.15
C GLU A 153 -1.87 -5.94 -38.04
N ARG A 154 -2.58 -7.02 -38.41
CA ARG A 154 -2.78 -8.17 -37.52
C ARG A 154 -1.68 -9.20 -37.77
N ALA A 155 -1.63 -10.24 -36.94
CA ALA A 155 -0.56 -11.23 -36.93
C ALA A 155 -0.21 -11.80 -38.32
N TRP A 156 -1.20 -12.17 -39.14
CA TRP A 156 -0.90 -12.72 -40.47
C TRP A 156 -0.32 -11.67 -41.41
N GLU A 157 -0.90 -10.48 -41.45
CA GLU A 157 -0.41 -9.37 -42.26
C GLU A 157 1.05 -9.02 -41.90
N SER A 158 1.38 -8.90 -40.61
CA SER A 158 2.76 -8.65 -40.15
C SER A 158 3.73 -9.80 -40.46
N ILE A 159 3.28 -11.06 -40.39
CA ILE A 159 4.09 -12.21 -40.85
C ILE A 159 4.42 -12.09 -42.34
N GLN A 160 3.46 -11.65 -43.17
CA GLN A 160 3.71 -11.50 -44.60
C GLN A 160 4.69 -10.36 -44.90
N GLN A 161 4.63 -9.25 -44.16
CA GLN A 161 5.59 -8.16 -44.30
C GLN A 161 7.00 -8.58 -43.89
N THR A 162 7.14 -9.24 -42.75
CA THR A 162 8.44 -9.72 -42.25
C THR A 162 9.05 -10.81 -43.15
N ASP A 163 8.24 -11.75 -43.66
CA ASP A 163 8.68 -12.69 -44.71
C ASP A 163 9.11 -11.96 -46.00
N GLY A 164 8.50 -10.81 -46.28
CA GLY A 164 8.84 -9.89 -47.37
C GLY A 164 10.10 -9.05 -47.12
N GLY A 165 10.69 -9.11 -45.93
CA GLY A 165 11.89 -8.39 -45.53
C GLY A 165 11.66 -7.09 -44.75
N ALA A 166 10.43 -6.84 -44.28
CA ALA A 166 10.19 -5.77 -43.31
C ALA A 166 10.97 -6.02 -42.02
N ALA A 167 11.47 -4.95 -41.39
CA ALA A 167 12.23 -5.03 -40.14
C ALA A 167 11.32 -5.22 -38.91
N HIS A 168 10.06 -4.79 -39.01
CA HIS A 168 9.11 -4.72 -37.92
C HIS A 168 7.80 -5.46 -38.26
N PRO A 169 7.05 -5.93 -37.23
CA PRO A 169 7.45 -5.95 -35.82
C PRO A 169 8.63 -6.90 -35.57
N GLU A 170 9.50 -6.56 -34.63
CA GLU A 170 10.66 -7.38 -34.26
C GLU A 170 10.25 -8.69 -33.54
N ASN A 171 9.02 -8.76 -33.04
CA ASN A 171 8.45 -9.96 -32.44
C ASN A 171 8.42 -11.14 -33.43
N ASP A 172 8.94 -12.30 -33.01
CA ASP A 172 8.82 -13.54 -33.79
C ASP A 172 7.40 -14.13 -33.68
N LEU A 173 6.49 -13.61 -34.51
CA LEU A 173 5.09 -14.01 -34.52
C LEU A 173 4.91 -15.49 -34.90
N ARG A 174 5.81 -16.05 -35.72
CA ARG A 174 5.76 -17.48 -36.05
C ARG A 174 6.08 -18.31 -34.82
N ALA A 175 7.10 -17.95 -34.05
CA ALA A 175 7.42 -18.65 -32.80
C ALA A 175 6.29 -18.50 -31.77
N ILE A 176 5.73 -17.30 -31.61
CA ILE A 176 4.68 -17.00 -30.63
C ILE A 176 3.40 -17.80 -30.90
N PHE A 177 2.94 -17.82 -32.14
CA PHE A 177 1.66 -18.42 -32.53
C PHE A 177 1.76 -19.90 -32.98
N SER A 178 2.96 -20.48 -33.11
CA SER A 178 3.10 -21.90 -33.48
C SER A 178 3.34 -22.86 -32.30
N VAL A 179 3.40 -22.35 -31.06
CA VAL A 179 3.53 -23.20 -29.86
C VAL A 179 2.29 -24.10 -29.75
N PRO A 180 2.44 -25.45 -29.78
CA PRO A 180 1.29 -26.36 -29.81
C PRO A 180 0.30 -26.18 -28.65
N ASP A 181 0.82 -25.89 -27.46
CA ASP A 181 0.00 -25.64 -26.28
C ASP A 181 -0.84 -24.35 -26.43
N ARG A 182 -0.26 -23.25 -26.94
CA ARG A 182 -1.03 -22.03 -27.26
C ARG A 182 -2.06 -22.24 -28.37
N VAL A 183 -1.67 -22.91 -29.44
CA VAL A 183 -2.60 -23.27 -30.54
C VAL A 183 -3.80 -24.04 -30.00
N ALA A 184 -3.59 -24.93 -29.02
CA ALA A 184 -4.66 -25.67 -28.38
C ALA A 184 -5.45 -24.81 -27.39
N ALA A 185 -4.79 -24.04 -26.51
CA ALA A 185 -5.40 -23.12 -25.55
C ALA A 185 -6.39 -22.19 -26.24
N TYR A 186 -5.95 -21.54 -27.31
CA TYR A 186 -6.74 -20.57 -28.07
C TYR A 186 -7.91 -21.17 -28.86
N GLN A 187 -7.98 -22.49 -29.06
CA GLN A 187 -8.98 -23.09 -29.95
C GLN A 187 -9.88 -24.17 -29.31
N TRP A 188 -9.36 -25.02 -28.43
CA TRP A 188 -10.14 -26.16 -27.91
C TRP A 188 -9.78 -26.67 -26.52
N ARG A 189 -8.58 -26.38 -25.99
CA ARG A 189 -8.10 -26.96 -24.73
C ARG A 189 -8.95 -26.55 -23.53
N VAL A 190 -9.37 -25.29 -23.48
CA VAL A 190 -10.29 -24.78 -22.45
C VAL A 190 -11.60 -25.57 -22.43
N ARG A 191 -12.22 -25.78 -23.60
CA ARG A 191 -13.43 -26.61 -23.76
C ARG A 191 -13.19 -28.04 -23.29
N ASP A 192 -12.06 -28.65 -23.66
CA ASP A 192 -11.72 -30.02 -23.25
C ASP A 192 -11.58 -30.15 -21.72
N SER A 193 -10.94 -29.17 -21.07
CA SER A 193 -10.78 -29.13 -19.61
C SER A 193 -12.11 -28.96 -18.89
N ILE A 194 -12.96 -28.01 -19.33
CA ILE A 194 -14.31 -27.81 -18.78
C ILE A 194 -15.16 -29.08 -18.95
N ASN A 195 -15.04 -29.78 -20.09
CA ASN A 195 -15.74 -31.05 -20.31
C ASN A 195 -15.28 -32.15 -19.33
N ALA A 196 -13.99 -32.18 -18.98
CA ALA A 196 -13.43 -33.15 -18.03
C ALA A 196 -13.99 -32.96 -16.60
N ILE A 197 -14.38 -31.74 -16.24
CA ILE A 197 -14.96 -31.41 -14.92
C ILE A 197 -16.48 -31.25 -14.93
N ARG A 198 -17.15 -31.41 -16.08
CA ARG A 198 -18.62 -31.23 -16.23
C ARG A 198 -19.46 -32.22 -15.42
N GLY A 199 -18.86 -33.30 -14.92
CA GLY A 199 -19.51 -34.24 -13.99
C GLY A 199 -19.87 -33.61 -12.64
N TYR A 200 -19.26 -32.49 -12.29
CA TYR A 200 -19.53 -31.75 -11.05
C TYR A 200 -20.61 -30.67 -11.29
N PRO A 201 -21.61 -30.53 -10.40
CA PRO A 201 -22.82 -29.70 -10.63
C PRO A 201 -22.57 -28.29 -11.15
N GLU A 202 -21.60 -27.57 -10.59
CA GLU A 202 -21.39 -26.14 -10.85
C GLU A 202 -20.03 -25.83 -11.47
N ALA A 203 -19.16 -26.85 -11.64
CA ALA A 203 -17.79 -26.63 -12.07
C ALA A 203 -17.69 -26.07 -13.51
N GLY A 204 -16.83 -25.07 -13.67
CA GLY A 204 -16.48 -24.46 -14.95
C GLY A 204 -15.31 -23.52 -14.78
N ALA A 205 -15.16 -22.55 -15.69
CA ALA A 205 -14.13 -21.54 -15.62
C ALA A 205 -14.57 -20.22 -16.27
N GLN A 206 -14.05 -19.11 -15.74
CA GLN A 206 -14.05 -17.82 -16.40
C GLN A 206 -12.82 -17.72 -17.31
N VAL A 207 -12.96 -17.00 -18.42
CA VAL A 207 -11.86 -16.75 -19.37
C VAL A 207 -11.91 -15.29 -19.79
N SER A 208 -10.80 -14.57 -19.62
CA SER A 208 -10.59 -13.28 -20.29
C SER A 208 -9.80 -13.50 -21.57
N TYR A 209 -10.17 -12.82 -22.65
CA TYR A 209 -9.62 -13.09 -23.98
C TYR A 209 -9.52 -11.77 -24.76
N SER A 210 -8.32 -11.25 -25.01
CA SER A 210 -8.19 -9.89 -25.58
C SER A 210 -8.76 -9.78 -27.00
N GLY A 211 -9.28 -8.59 -27.34
CA GLY A 211 -9.70 -8.25 -28.70
C GLY A 211 -8.54 -8.33 -29.70
N GLY A 212 -7.36 -7.87 -29.30
CA GLY A 212 -6.12 -8.04 -30.08
C GLY A 212 -5.85 -9.50 -30.44
N LEU A 213 -6.00 -10.43 -29.49
CA LEU A 213 -5.88 -11.86 -29.75
C LEU A 213 -6.99 -12.36 -30.69
N ILE A 214 -8.25 -11.94 -30.49
CA ILE A 214 -9.36 -12.29 -31.40
C ILE A 214 -9.01 -11.92 -32.84
N GLU A 215 -8.52 -10.71 -33.10
CA GLU A 215 -8.18 -10.25 -34.45
C GLU A 215 -6.97 -10.98 -35.04
N ASN A 216 -5.94 -11.21 -34.23
CA ASN A 216 -4.78 -12.01 -34.64
C ASN A 216 -5.23 -13.41 -35.10
N LEU A 217 -6.12 -14.06 -34.35
CA LEU A 217 -6.64 -15.38 -34.71
C LEU A 217 -7.60 -15.36 -35.89
N GLN A 218 -8.40 -14.30 -36.06
CA GLN A 218 -9.19 -14.10 -37.27
C GLN A 218 -8.30 -14.02 -38.52
N SER A 219 -7.18 -13.29 -38.46
CA SER A 219 -6.23 -13.18 -39.58
C SER A 219 -5.55 -14.52 -39.89
N LEU A 220 -5.00 -15.19 -38.87
CA LEU A 220 -4.30 -16.48 -39.01
C LEU A 220 -5.24 -17.60 -39.45
N GLY A 221 -6.42 -17.69 -38.82
CA GLY A 221 -7.45 -18.67 -39.14
C GLY A 221 -8.00 -18.47 -40.55
N GLY A 222 -8.29 -17.22 -40.95
CA GLY A 222 -8.73 -16.89 -42.31
C GLY A 222 -7.72 -17.29 -43.39
N ALA A 223 -6.43 -17.21 -43.08
CA ALA A 223 -5.34 -17.61 -43.97
C ALA A 223 -4.94 -19.10 -43.87
N TRP A 224 -5.56 -19.87 -42.96
CA TRP A 224 -5.19 -21.26 -42.65
C TRP A 224 -3.72 -21.44 -42.24
N GLN A 225 -3.21 -20.53 -41.40
CA GLN A 225 -1.80 -20.49 -41.02
C GLN A 225 -1.57 -20.94 -39.58
N LEU A 226 -0.39 -21.49 -39.34
CA LEU A 226 0.13 -21.86 -38.01
C LEU A 226 -0.75 -22.81 -37.18
N GLY A 227 -1.71 -23.51 -37.81
CA GLY A 227 -2.61 -24.45 -37.14
C GLY A 227 -3.92 -23.83 -36.65
N TYR A 228 -4.21 -22.58 -37.00
CA TYR A 228 -5.50 -21.94 -36.69
C TYR A 228 -6.54 -22.19 -37.79
N SER A 229 -7.75 -22.52 -37.36
CA SER A 229 -8.91 -22.71 -38.24
C SER A 229 -9.68 -21.39 -38.44
N PRO A 230 -10.38 -21.18 -39.58
CA PRO A 230 -11.35 -20.09 -39.71
C PRO A 230 -12.49 -20.13 -38.69
N THR A 231 -12.69 -21.29 -38.03
CA THR A 231 -13.67 -21.48 -36.95
C THR A 231 -12.99 -21.75 -35.61
N TRP A 232 -11.83 -21.13 -35.35
CA TRP A 232 -11.03 -21.29 -34.13
C TRP A 232 -11.85 -21.12 -32.83
N TYR A 233 -12.85 -20.24 -32.83
CA TYR A 233 -13.74 -19.96 -31.70
C TYR A 233 -14.78 -21.06 -31.40
N SER A 234 -14.97 -22.03 -32.30
CA SER A 234 -16.11 -22.97 -32.24
C SER A 234 -16.19 -23.78 -30.95
N SER A 235 -15.06 -24.24 -30.40
CA SER A 235 -15.05 -24.99 -29.13
C SER A 235 -15.38 -24.12 -27.93
N TYR A 236 -14.98 -22.84 -27.93
CA TYR A 236 -15.39 -21.90 -26.89
C TYR A 236 -16.91 -21.70 -26.91
N ARG A 237 -17.51 -21.51 -28.10
CA ARG A 237 -18.97 -21.42 -28.23
C ARG A 237 -19.68 -22.68 -27.75
N GLU A 238 -19.13 -23.85 -28.04
CA GLU A 238 -19.65 -25.12 -27.53
C GLU A 238 -19.63 -25.16 -25.99
N ALA A 239 -18.51 -24.79 -25.37
CA ALA A 239 -18.37 -24.77 -23.91
C ALA A 239 -19.30 -23.75 -23.24
N ARG A 240 -19.46 -22.55 -23.84
CA ARG A 240 -20.43 -21.53 -23.38
C ARG A 240 -21.86 -22.05 -23.37
N GLY A 241 -22.20 -22.93 -24.32
CA GLY A 241 -23.53 -23.56 -24.39
C GLY A 241 -23.80 -24.60 -23.29
N TRP A 242 -22.82 -25.00 -22.50
CA TRP A 242 -23.02 -25.89 -21.36
C TRP A 242 -23.36 -25.09 -20.11
N THR A 243 -24.34 -25.56 -19.34
CA THR A 243 -24.78 -24.87 -18.12
C THR A 243 -24.45 -25.65 -16.85
N THR A 244 -24.27 -24.94 -15.75
CA THR A 244 -24.32 -25.49 -14.39
C THR A 244 -25.69 -26.14 -14.14
N SER A 245 -25.78 -27.04 -13.16
CA SER A 245 -27.04 -27.69 -12.81
C SER A 245 -27.86 -26.97 -11.73
N GLY A 246 -27.30 -25.97 -11.03
CA GLY A 246 -28.01 -25.15 -10.07
C GLY A 246 -28.76 -24.00 -10.77
N GLN A 247 -28.12 -22.84 -10.90
CA GLN A 247 -28.70 -21.61 -11.45
C GLN A 247 -28.64 -21.53 -12.99
N SER A 248 -28.21 -22.62 -13.64
CA SER A 248 -28.16 -22.75 -15.10
C SER A 248 -27.33 -21.65 -15.79
N VAL A 249 -26.20 -21.26 -15.19
CA VAL A 249 -25.24 -20.32 -15.77
C VAL A 249 -24.29 -21.03 -16.73
N PRO A 250 -23.68 -20.33 -17.72
CA PRO A 250 -22.65 -20.93 -18.59
C PRO A 250 -21.47 -21.48 -17.79
N ARG A 251 -20.94 -22.66 -18.18
CA ARG A 251 -19.72 -23.27 -17.59
C ARG A 251 -18.42 -22.71 -18.15
N CYS A 252 -18.50 -22.00 -19.27
CA CYS A 252 -17.41 -21.22 -19.82
C CYS A 252 -17.94 -19.78 -19.89
N ASP A 253 -17.44 -18.93 -19.00
CA ASP A 253 -17.85 -17.54 -18.96
C ASP A 253 -16.74 -16.66 -19.57
N LEU A 254 -17.00 -16.15 -20.78
CA LEU A 254 -16.09 -15.24 -21.48
C LEU A 254 -16.38 -13.85 -20.92
N VAL A 255 -15.61 -13.44 -19.91
CA VAL A 255 -15.82 -12.16 -19.22
C VAL A 255 -15.54 -10.98 -20.15
N VAL A 256 -16.18 -9.86 -19.88
CA VAL A 256 -15.91 -8.61 -20.61
C VAL A 256 -14.47 -8.18 -20.32
N PHE A 257 -13.77 -7.83 -21.38
CA PHE A 257 -12.35 -7.52 -21.31
C PHE A 257 -11.97 -6.40 -22.28
N PRO A 258 -11.32 -5.31 -21.84
CA PRO A 258 -10.92 -4.23 -22.74
C PRO A 258 -10.19 -4.73 -23.99
N PHE A 259 -10.58 -4.23 -25.16
CA PHE A 259 -10.24 -4.81 -26.45
C PHE A 259 -8.72 -4.92 -26.68
N HIS A 260 -7.96 -3.85 -26.44
CA HIS A 260 -6.52 -3.81 -26.71
C HIS A 260 -5.65 -4.14 -25.51
N HIS A 261 -6.21 -4.64 -24.40
CA HIS A 261 -5.49 -4.88 -23.16
C HIS A 261 -4.82 -3.64 -22.53
N PRO A 262 -5.49 -2.47 -22.43
CA PRO A 262 -4.91 -1.29 -21.80
C PRO A 262 -4.81 -1.34 -20.27
N LEU A 263 -3.84 -0.61 -19.71
CA LEU A 263 -3.79 -0.35 -18.27
C LEU A 263 -4.82 0.74 -17.87
N LEU A 264 -6.06 0.33 -17.65
CA LEU A 264 -7.21 1.23 -17.50
C LEU A 264 -7.06 2.34 -16.46
N PRO A 265 -6.48 2.12 -15.25
CA PRO A 265 -6.39 3.17 -14.24
C PRO A 265 -5.60 4.41 -14.69
N LEU A 266 -4.80 4.32 -15.76
CA LEU A 266 -4.01 5.41 -16.32
C LEU A 266 -4.64 6.08 -17.56
N LEU A 267 -5.87 5.73 -17.92
CA LEU A 267 -6.57 6.26 -19.10
C LEU A 267 -7.69 7.25 -18.75
N ASP A 268 -8.14 7.98 -19.78
CA ASP A 268 -9.31 8.85 -19.73
C ASP A 268 -10.62 8.04 -19.92
N ASP A 269 -11.71 8.54 -19.34
CA ASP A 269 -13.02 7.90 -19.33
C ASP A 269 -13.56 7.59 -20.73
N SER A 270 -13.34 8.48 -21.71
CA SER A 270 -13.81 8.26 -23.09
C SER A 270 -13.18 7.02 -23.72
N THR A 271 -11.91 6.79 -23.42
CA THR A 271 -11.11 5.67 -23.93
C THR A 271 -11.45 4.37 -23.23
N ILE A 272 -11.54 4.39 -21.90
CA ILE A 272 -12.00 3.22 -21.12
C ILE A 272 -13.35 2.75 -21.66
N ARG A 273 -14.28 3.68 -21.91
CA ARG A 273 -15.58 3.35 -22.48
C ARG A 273 -15.47 2.74 -23.87
N LYS A 274 -14.67 3.30 -24.78
CA LYS A 274 -14.52 2.75 -26.14
C LYS A 274 -13.88 1.37 -26.15
N GLU A 275 -12.88 1.13 -25.31
CA GLU A 275 -12.27 -0.19 -25.15
C GLU A 275 -13.29 -1.27 -24.75
N ILE A 276 -14.20 -0.94 -23.81
CA ILE A 276 -15.29 -1.84 -23.40
C ILE A 276 -16.31 -2.01 -24.53
N GLN A 277 -16.69 -0.92 -25.21
CA GLN A 277 -17.67 -0.96 -26.30
C GLN A 277 -17.16 -1.75 -27.50
N LEU A 278 -15.88 -1.64 -27.86
CA LEU A 278 -15.24 -2.44 -28.91
C LEU A 278 -15.29 -3.92 -28.55
N TYR A 279 -14.96 -4.28 -27.30
CA TYR A 279 -15.06 -5.68 -26.88
C TYR A 279 -16.49 -6.21 -26.95
N LYS A 280 -17.47 -5.42 -26.50
CA LYS A 280 -18.89 -5.78 -26.60
C LYS A 280 -19.36 -5.91 -28.05
N ALA A 281 -18.82 -5.12 -28.98
CA ALA A 281 -19.11 -5.23 -30.40
C ALA A 281 -18.55 -6.52 -31.01
N VAL A 282 -17.29 -6.89 -30.71
CA VAL A 282 -16.69 -8.14 -31.23
C VAL A 282 -17.22 -9.41 -30.55
N TYR A 283 -17.86 -9.27 -29.38
CA TYR A 283 -18.27 -10.40 -28.55
C TYR A 283 -19.14 -11.41 -29.30
N ASP A 284 -20.18 -10.96 -30.01
CA ASP A 284 -21.08 -11.86 -30.72
C ASP A 284 -20.40 -12.51 -31.94
N ASP A 285 -19.47 -11.78 -32.58
CA ASP A 285 -18.68 -12.26 -33.71
C ASP A 285 -17.69 -13.36 -33.31
N ALA A 286 -17.12 -13.29 -32.10
CA ALA A 286 -16.23 -14.33 -31.58
C ALA A 286 -17.00 -15.44 -30.85
N TRP A 287 -17.89 -15.08 -29.92
CA TRP A 287 -18.44 -15.99 -28.92
C TRP A 287 -19.90 -16.39 -29.15
N GLY A 288 -20.59 -15.74 -30.10
CA GLY A 288 -22.00 -15.96 -30.39
C GLY A 288 -22.93 -15.32 -29.35
N SER A 289 -24.14 -14.99 -29.79
CA SER A 289 -25.10 -14.21 -29.01
C SER A 289 -25.91 -15.01 -27.97
N HIS A 290 -25.76 -16.34 -27.92
CA HIS A 290 -26.40 -17.21 -26.93
C HIS A 290 -25.38 -18.23 -26.37
N PRO A 291 -25.20 -18.31 -25.03
CA PRO A 291 -25.78 -17.41 -24.01
C PRO A 291 -25.35 -15.95 -24.22
N GLY A 292 -26.06 -15.01 -23.58
CA GLY A 292 -25.76 -13.58 -23.70
C GLY A 292 -24.36 -13.22 -23.20
N GLN A 293 -23.97 -11.96 -23.40
CA GLN A 293 -22.69 -11.44 -22.91
C GLN A 293 -22.55 -11.61 -21.40
N SER A 294 -21.32 -11.84 -20.93
CA SER A 294 -21.02 -11.96 -19.51
C SER A 294 -21.36 -10.66 -18.77
N LYS A 295 -21.67 -10.82 -17.48
CA LYS A 295 -21.84 -9.71 -16.53
C LYS A 295 -20.57 -9.40 -15.75
N GLY A 296 -19.56 -10.25 -15.90
CA GLY A 296 -18.26 -10.12 -15.29
C GLY A 296 -17.28 -9.31 -16.11
N PHE A 297 -16.33 -8.71 -15.41
CA PHE A 297 -15.25 -7.94 -15.99
C PHE A 297 -13.91 -8.36 -15.40
N PHE A 298 -12.89 -8.46 -16.26
CA PHE A 298 -11.51 -8.57 -15.85
C PHE A 298 -10.77 -7.28 -16.22
N PRO A 299 -10.21 -6.52 -15.26
CA PRO A 299 -9.31 -5.44 -15.61
C PRO A 299 -7.99 -6.04 -16.14
N PRO A 300 -7.42 -5.56 -17.27
CA PRO A 300 -6.09 -5.97 -17.73
C PRO A 300 -5.07 -5.87 -16.61
N GLU A 301 -4.21 -6.89 -16.45
CA GLU A 301 -3.24 -7.00 -15.34
C GLU A 301 -3.87 -7.06 -13.94
N MET A 302 -5.19 -7.29 -13.87
CA MET A 302 -5.97 -7.08 -12.66
C MET A 302 -5.83 -5.66 -12.09
N ALA A 303 -5.42 -4.68 -12.91
CA ALA A 303 -5.19 -3.29 -12.53
C ALA A 303 -6.53 -2.58 -12.29
N PHE A 304 -6.92 -2.48 -11.02
CA PHE A 304 -8.19 -1.89 -10.62
C PHE A 304 -7.99 -0.54 -9.94
N SER A 305 -8.94 0.35 -10.17
CA SER A 305 -9.15 1.57 -9.42
C SER A 305 -10.67 1.79 -9.30
N THR A 306 -11.13 2.30 -8.16
CA THR A 306 -12.56 2.58 -7.96
C THR A 306 -13.09 3.60 -9.00
N ARG A 307 -12.22 4.41 -9.60
CA ARG A 307 -12.55 5.33 -10.70
C ARG A 307 -13.14 4.65 -11.94
N LEU A 308 -12.92 3.36 -12.12
CA LEU A 308 -13.50 2.59 -13.22
C LEU A 308 -15.00 2.33 -13.03
N ILE A 309 -15.48 2.29 -11.79
CA ILE A 309 -16.81 1.81 -11.40
C ILE A 309 -17.95 2.51 -12.17
N PRO A 310 -18.00 3.85 -12.31
CA PRO A 310 -19.09 4.50 -13.02
C PRO A 310 -19.22 4.05 -14.48
N ILE A 311 -18.09 3.84 -15.16
CA ILE A 311 -18.08 3.42 -16.56
C ILE A 311 -18.50 1.95 -16.66
N LEU A 312 -18.00 1.09 -15.76
CA LEU A 312 -18.38 -0.32 -15.72
C LEU A 312 -19.88 -0.49 -15.49
N GLU A 313 -20.45 0.24 -14.52
CA GLU A 313 -21.89 0.23 -14.23
C GLU A 313 -22.71 0.73 -15.44
N GLN A 314 -22.29 1.83 -16.06
CA GLN A 314 -22.97 2.40 -17.25
C GLN A 314 -22.90 1.46 -18.46
N GLU A 315 -21.83 0.67 -18.57
CA GLU A 315 -21.67 -0.36 -19.61
C GLU A 315 -22.37 -1.69 -19.26
N GLY A 316 -23.05 -1.77 -18.11
CA GLY A 316 -23.88 -2.91 -17.71
C GLY A 316 -23.10 -4.09 -17.13
N ILE A 317 -21.89 -3.84 -16.63
CA ILE A 317 -21.09 -4.78 -15.84
C ILE A 317 -21.64 -4.82 -14.41
N GLU A 318 -21.76 -6.03 -13.85
CA GLU A 318 -22.35 -6.24 -12.52
C GLU A 318 -21.30 -6.67 -11.48
N TRP A 319 -20.22 -7.33 -11.91
CA TRP A 319 -19.13 -7.73 -11.05
C TRP A 319 -17.76 -7.66 -11.73
N CYS A 320 -16.69 -7.41 -10.95
CA CYS A 320 -15.33 -7.22 -11.43
C CYS A 320 -14.34 -8.03 -10.59
N PHE A 321 -13.39 -8.70 -11.25
CA PHE A 321 -12.26 -9.30 -10.54
C PHE A 321 -11.31 -8.22 -10.01
N VAL A 322 -10.82 -8.41 -8.78
CA VAL A 322 -9.80 -7.56 -8.15
C VAL A 322 -8.78 -8.42 -7.42
N SER A 323 -7.61 -7.87 -7.11
CA SER A 323 -6.64 -8.56 -6.25
C SER A 323 -7.17 -8.64 -4.81
N GLY A 324 -7.21 -9.84 -4.22
CA GLY A 324 -7.56 -10.01 -2.81
C GLY A 324 -6.58 -9.26 -1.88
N GLU A 325 -5.31 -9.20 -2.26
CA GLU A 325 -4.32 -8.42 -1.52
C GLU A 325 -4.63 -6.92 -1.55
N LYS A 326 -5.26 -6.38 -2.60
CA LYS A 326 -5.63 -4.95 -2.66
C LYS A 326 -6.78 -4.56 -1.75
N ILE A 327 -7.67 -5.50 -1.42
CA ILE A 327 -8.64 -5.35 -0.32
C ILE A 327 -7.93 -5.44 1.03
N SER A 328 -6.96 -6.35 1.15
CA SER A 328 -6.22 -6.59 2.39
C SER A 328 -5.30 -5.43 2.77
N ARG A 329 -4.61 -4.84 1.79
CA ARG A 329 -3.75 -3.66 1.94
C ARG A 329 -4.51 -2.43 2.41
N ALA A 330 -5.79 -2.35 2.09
CA ALA A 330 -6.68 -1.31 2.58
C ALA A 330 -7.17 -1.56 4.03
N CYS A 331 -6.81 -2.67 4.69
CA CYS A 331 -7.15 -2.89 6.10
C CYS A 331 -6.22 -2.08 7.02
N THR A 332 -6.77 -1.52 8.09
CA THR A 332 -6.00 -0.73 9.07
C THR A 332 -4.91 -1.51 9.80
N ASP A 333 -4.97 -2.85 9.80
CA ASP A 333 -4.00 -3.74 10.44
C ASP A 333 -3.23 -4.60 9.42
N PHE A 334 -3.09 -4.15 8.16
CA PHE A 334 -2.35 -4.90 7.15
C PHE A 334 -0.91 -5.20 7.63
N PRO A 335 -0.50 -6.48 7.72
CA PRO A 335 0.75 -6.87 8.36
C PRO A 335 1.92 -6.63 7.41
N VAL A 336 2.50 -5.43 7.44
CA VAL A 336 3.64 -5.08 6.60
C VAL A 336 4.85 -5.94 6.96
N VAL A 337 5.41 -6.61 5.95
CA VAL A 337 6.69 -7.34 6.02
C VAL A 337 7.45 -6.95 4.77
N PHE A 338 8.62 -6.32 4.87
CA PHE A 338 9.38 -5.88 3.71
C PHE A 338 10.27 -6.98 3.12
N GLY A 339 10.44 -6.96 1.79
CA GLY A 339 11.43 -7.78 1.09
C GLY A 339 10.99 -9.21 0.84
N SER A 340 11.93 -10.14 0.87
CA SER A 340 11.71 -11.52 0.42
C SER A 340 10.67 -12.26 1.27
N GLY A 341 9.58 -12.74 0.64
CA GLY A 341 8.43 -13.32 1.33
C GLY A 341 7.49 -12.28 1.97
N GLY A 342 7.81 -11.00 1.77
CA GLY A 342 7.08 -9.81 2.15
C GLY A 342 6.48 -9.08 0.95
N ILE A 343 6.25 -7.78 1.10
CA ILE A 343 5.94 -6.85 0.01
C ILE A 343 7.24 -6.36 -0.65
N ASN A 344 7.20 -6.15 -1.96
CA ASN A 344 8.31 -5.62 -2.77
C ASN A 344 7.99 -4.28 -3.44
N CYS A 345 6.98 -3.58 -2.92
CA CYS A 345 6.51 -2.27 -3.34
C CYS A 345 6.28 -1.39 -2.09
N ASP A 346 5.84 -0.14 -2.29
CA ASP A 346 5.52 0.74 -1.18
C ASP A 346 4.47 0.11 -0.25
N PRO A 347 4.59 0.27 1.08
CA PRO A 347 3.54 -0.14 2.00
C PRO A 347 2.26 0.70 1.74
N PRO A 348 1.08 0.22 2.16
CA PRO A 348 -0.16 0.98 1.97
C PRO A 348 -0.04 2.38 2.58
N ASN A 349 -0.52 3.40 1.85
CA ASN A 349 -0.64 4.72 2.44
C ASN A 349 -1.78 4.70 3.46
N GLN A 350 -1.64 5.41 4.58
CA GLN A 350 -2.70 5.45 5.60
C GLN A 350 -4.03 6.01 5.04
N ALA A 351 -4.01 6.85 4.01
CA ALA A 351 -5.22 7.31 3.33
C ALA A 351 -5.98 6.18 2.58
N ASP A 352 -5.32 5.08 2.25
CA ASP A 352 -5.92 3.89 1.63
C ASP A 352 -6.36 2.85 2.67
N GLN A 353 -5.99 3.00 3.95
CA GLN A 353 -6.32 2.05 5.00
C GLN A 353 -7.73 2.26 5.58
N LEU A 354 -8.75 2.12 4.72
CA LEU A 354 -10.15 2.43 5.04
C LEU A 354 -10.99 1.21 5.48
N ASN A 355 -10.49 0.00 5.24
CA ASN A 355 -11.16 -1.24 5.64
C ASN A 355 -10.89 -1.56 7.12
N PRO A 356 -11.85 -2.17 7.84
CA PRO A 356 -11.66 -2.55 9.23
C PRO A 356 -10.56 -3.58 9.40
N ALA A 357 -9.89 -3.56 10.55
CA ALA A 357 -8.91 -4.56 10.95
C ALA A 357 -9.46 -6.00 10.87
N GLN A 358 -8.65 -6.95 10.40
CA GLN A 358 -9.06 -8.34 10.15
C GLN A 358 -8.39 -9.38 11.05
N GLY A 359 -7.19 -9.10 11.58
CA GLY A 359 -6.42 -9.96 12.50
C GLY A 359 -5.83 -11.24 11.90
N ASP A 360 -6.47 -11.87 10.91
CA ASP A 360 -6.03 -13.11 10.29
C ASP A 360 -5.68 -12.90 8.80
N TYR A 361 -4.41 -13.18 8.43
CA TYR A 361 -3.90 -13.02 7.07
C TYR A 361 -3.26 -14.32 6.56
N TYR A 362 -3.71 -14.78 5.39
CA TYR A 362 -3.09 -15.88 4.68
C TYR A 362 -1.91 -15.34 3.87
N ARG A 363 -0.70 -15.70 4.29
CA ARG A 363 0.54 -15.31 3.59
C ARG A 363 1.24 -16.53 3.03
N GLU A 364 1.58 -16.48 1.74
CA GLU A 364 2.40 -17.49 1.09
C GLU A 364 3.40 -16.86 0.11
N SER A 365 4.68 -17.20 0.27
CA SER A 365 5.74 -16.76 -0.65
C SER A 365 5.57 -17.38 -2.03
N ILE A 366 5.62 -16.55 -3.06
CA ILE A 366 5.63 -16.98 -4.47
C ILE A 366 7.02 -16.88 -5.06
N SER A 367 7.25 -17.55 -6.20
CA SER A 367 8.57 -17.58 -6.85
C SER A 367 9.02 -16.23 -7.43
N ARG A 368 8.18 -15.18 -7.35
CA ARG A 368 8.56 -13.78 -7.61
C ARG A 368 9.35 -13.14 -6.46
N GLY A 369 9.47 -13.82 -5.32
CA GLY A 369 10.19 -13.31 -4.16
C GLY A 369 9.35 -12.45 -3.22
N CYS A 370 8.11 -12.11 -3.55
CA CYS A 370 7.14 -11.54 -2.61
C CYS A 370 6.30 -12.65 -1.95
N GLY A 371 5.59 -12.30 -0.89
CA GLY A 371 4.60 -13.15 -0.23
C GLY A 371 3.32 -12.36 0.01
N PRO A 372 2.35 -12.42 -0.93
CA PRO A 372 1.06 -11.77 -0.80
C PRO A 372 0.39 -12.09 0.54
N ALA A 373 -0.18 -11.09 1.20
CA ALA A 373 -0.91 -11.26 2.46
C ALA A 373 -2.40 -10.96 2.27
N GLU A 374 -3.22 -12.00 2.37
CA GLU A 374 -4.64 -11.95 2.02
C GLU A 374 -5.50 -12.16 3.28
N ALA A 375 -6.22 -11.14 3.73
CA ALA A 375 -7.09 -11.22 4.90
C ALA A 375 -8.15 -12.30 4.70
N PHE A 376 -8.33 -13.24 5.64
CA PHE A 376 -9.31 -14.33 5.48
C PHE A 376 -10.23 -14.43 6.71
N PRO A 377 -11.56 -14.43 6.51
CA PRO A 377 -12.26 -14.69 5.24
C PRO A 377 -12.47 -13.47 4.33
N PHE A 378 -12.14 -12.25 4.80
CA PHE A 378 -12.51 -10.98 4.18
C PHE A 378 -12.12 -10.85 2.71
N ALA A 379 -10.84 -10.93 2.38
CA ALA A 379 -10.32 -10.86 1.01
C ALA A 379 -10.48 -12.17 0.21
N PHE A 380 -11.30 -13.10 0.67
CA PHE A 380 -11.75 -14.28 -0.07
C PHE A 380 -13.26 -14.33 -0.24
N THR A 381 -13.97 -13.25 0.12
CA THR A 381 -15.42 -13.15 0.03
C THR A 381 -15.77 -11.99 -0.90
N PRO A 382 -16.71 -12.12 -1.84
CA PRO A 382 -17.12 -10.99 -2.66
C PRO A 382 -17.78 -9.87 -1.83
N HIS A 383 -17.45 -8.63 -2.18
CA HIS A 383 -17.92 -7.40 -1.53
C HIS A 383 -18.42 -6.38 -2.56
N ARG A 384 -18.91 -5.21 -2.15
CA ARG A 384 -19.13 -4.07 -3.03
C ARG A 384 -17.98 -3.07 -2.89
N ALA A 385 -17.52 -2.52 -4.01
CA ALA A 385 -16.70 -1.31 -4.00
C ALA A 385 -17.56 -0.13 -4.45
N GLY A 386 -17.26 1.05 -3.90
CA GLY A 386 -17.97 2.30 -4.18
C GLY A 386 -17.08 3.33 -4.88
N TYR A 387 -17.69 4.17 -5.72
CA TYR A 387 -17.09 5.39 -6.24
C TYR A 387 -18.09 6.53 -6.13
N VAL A 388 -17.67 7.64 -5.56
CA VAL A 388 -18.50 8.85 -5.47
C VAL A 388 -18.14 9.78 -6.63
N ASP A 389 -19.12 10.18 -7.43
CA ASP A 389 -18.93 11.23 -8.44
C ASP A 389 -18.54 12.56 -7.75
N PRO A 390 -17.34 13.10 -8.04
CA PRO A 390 -16.83 14.27 -7.34
C PRO A 390 -17.62 15.56 -7.59
N ASN A 391 -18.43 15.61 -8.64
CA ASN A 391 -19.28 16.75 -8.97
C ASN A 391 -20.63 16.69 -8.27
N THR A 392 -21.20 15.49 -8.12
CA THR A 392 -22.60 15.32 -7.71
C THR A 392 -22.79 14.67 -6.34
N GLY A 393 -21.78 13.96 -5.84
CA GLY A 393 -21.88 13.10 -4.65
C GLY A 393 -22.64 11.80 -4.91
N GLN A 394 -22.94 11.46 -6.18
CA GLN A 394 -23.63 10.22 -6.52
C GLN A 394 -22.70 9.02 -6.31
N LEU A 395 -23.15 8.05 -5.49
CA LEU A 395 -22.47 6.78 -5.33
C LEU A 395 -22.78 5.83 -6.50
N HIS A 396 -21.74 5.39 -7.17
CA HIS A 396 -21.71 4.25 -8.09
C HIS A 396 -21.12 3.04 -7.37
N SER A 397 -21.57 1.83 -7.72
CA SER A 397 -21.08 0.61 -7.04
C SER A 397 -20.98 -0.57 -7.98
N ILE A 398 -20.05 -1.47 -7.69
CA ILE A 398 -19.91 -2.77 -8.37
C ILE A 398 -19.60 -3.86 -7.35
N VAL A 399 -19.99 -5.11 -7.63
CA VAL A 399 -19.50 -6.24 -6.85
C VAL A 399 -18.04 -6.51 -7.24
N VAL A 400 -17.15 -6.58 -6.26
CA VAL A 400 -15.75 -6.97 -6.45
C VAL A 400 -15.55 -8.42 -6.00
N VAL A 401 -14.92 -9.20 -6.86
CA VAL A 401 -14.65 -10.63 -6.65
C VAL A 401 -13.14 -10.78 -6.44
N PRO A 402 -12.67 -11.04 -5.20
CA PRO A 402 -11.25 -11.13 -4.94
C PRO A 402 -10.64 -12.39 -5.54
N CYS A 403 -9.52 -12.20 -6.23
CA CYS A 403 -8.67 -13.27 -6.74
C CYS A 403 -7.50 -13.51 -5.79
N SER A 404 -7.24 -14.77 -5.46
CA SER A 404 -6.10 -15.10 -4.63
C SER A 404 -4.81 -14.94 -5.44
N GLN A 405 -3.95 -14.05 -4.97
CA GLN A 405 -2.68 -13.76 -5.65
C GLN A 405 -1.68 -14.91 -5.48
N SER A 406 -1.59 -15.43 -4.27
CA SER A 406 -0.69 -16.53 -3.92
C SER A 406 -1.14 -17.85 -4.55
N LEU A 407 -2.42 -18.21 -4.39
CA LEU A 407 -2.94 -19.49 -4.89
C LEU A 407 -3.14 -19.48 -6.40
N GLY A 408 -3.54 -18.35 -7.00
CA GLY A 408 -3.58 -18.17 -8.45
C GLY A 408 -2.20 -18.36 -9.08
N TRP A 409 -1.16 -17.75 -8.51
CA TRP A 409 0.22 -17.98 -8.95
C TRP A 409 0.61 -19.47 -8.86
N ARG A 410 0.36 -20.13 -7.73
CA ARG A 410 0.74 -21.54 -7.56
C ARG A 410 0.04 -22.45 -8.55
N ASP A 411 -1.25 -22.22 -8.80
CA ASP A 411 -2.04 -22.95 -9.80
C ASP A 411 -1.54 -22.69 -11.23
N GLY A 412 -0.95 -21.52 -11.52
CA GLY A 412 -0.34 -21.25 -12.82
C GLY A 412 1.00 -21.96 -13.08
N TYR A 413 1.67 -22.49 -12.04
CA TYR A 413 3.03 -23.04 -12.15
C TYR A 413 3.20 -24.49 -11.65
N SER A 414 2.22 -25.04 -10.93
CA SER A 414 2.29 -26.41 -10.39
C SER A 414 0.92 -26.97 -9.99
N PRO A 415 0.74 -28.31 -9.92
CA PRO A 415 -0.49 -28.89 -9.37
C PRO A 415 -0.73 -28.44 -7.93
N LEU A 416 -1.95 -27.95 -7.66
CA LEU A 416 -2.35 -27.51 -6.32
C LEU A 416 -2.81 -28.69 -5.43
N GLY A 417 -2.55 -28.59 -4.13
CA GLY A 417 -3.08 -29.50 -3.11
C GLY A 417 -4.14 -28.83 -2.23
N LEU A 418 -4.84 -29.60 -1.40
CA LEU A 418 -5.94 -29.07 -0.58
C LEU A 418 -5.51 -28.33 0.70
N GLY A 419 -4.23 -28.33 1.05
CA GLY A 419 -3.77 -27.79 2.33
C GLY A 419 -4.13 -26.31 2.56
N ALA A 420 -4.06 -25.47 1.52
CA ALA A 420 -4.48 -24.08 1.61
C ALA A 420 -5.99 -23.96 1.88
N PHE A 421 -6.80 -24.79 1.23
CA PHE A 421 -8.25 -24.81 1.41
C PHE A 421 -8.61 -25.29 2.81
N ASP A 422 -7.87 -26.27 3.35
CA ASP A 422 -8.04 -26.73 4.73
C ASP A 422 -7.74 -25.61 5.73
N THR A 423 -6.74 -24.78 5.48
CA THR A 423 -6.45 -23.57 6.29
C THR A 423 -7.58 -22.54 6.18
N LEU A 424 -7.96 -22.16 4.96
CA LEU A 424 -9.02 -21.16 4.74
C LEU A 424 -10.35 -21.62 5.37
N GLN A 425 -10.69 -22.90 5.24
CA GLN A 425 -11.91 -23.49 5.80
C GLN A 425 -12.07 -23.28 7.31
N THR A 426 -10.99 -23.08 8.06
CA THR A 426 -11.04 -22.84 9.52
C THR A 426 -11.75 -21.54 9.90
N LYS A 427 -11.85 -20.59 8.96
CA LYS A 427 -12.50 -19.27 9.15
C LYS A 427 -13.69 -19.06 8.20
N ASN A 428 -14.12 -20.10 7.48
CA ASN A 428 -15.22 -19.99 6.53
C ASN A 428 -16.55 -19.74 7.23
N ASP A 429 -17.32 -18.76 6.74
CA ASP A 429 -18.72 -18.58 7.13
C ASP A 429 -19.62 -19.41 6.20
N PRO A 430 -20.29 -20.47 6.67
CA PRO A 430 -21.14 -21.31 5.82
C PRO A 430 -22.36 -20.57 5.24
N SER A 431 -22.74 -19.41 5.78
CA SER A 431 -23.85 -18.59 5.27
C SER A 431 -23.41 -17.61 4.18
N ARG A 432 -22.10 -17.40 4.04
CA ARG A 432 -21.45 -16.59 3.01
C ARG A 432 -20.05 -17.15 2.76
N PRO A 433 -19.94 -18.38 2.20
CA PRO A 433 -18.69 -19.11 2.15
C PRO A 433 -17.67 -18.39 1.29
N MET A 434 -16.38 -18.47 1.64
CA MET A 434 -15.32 -17.89 0.81
C MET A 434 -15.34 -18.47 -0.61
N LEU A 435 -14.99 -17.64 -1.58
CA LEU A 435 -14.76 -17.98 -2.98
C LEU A 435 -13.29 -17.77 -3.32
N VAL A 436 -12.52 -18.86 -3.42
CA VAL A 436 -11.13 -18.82 -3.87
C VAL A 436 -11.09 -18.79 -5.41
N VAL A 437 -10.75 -17.64 -6.00
CA VAL A 437 -10.54 -17.56 -7.44
C VAL A 437 -9.07 -17.76 -7.78
N LEU A 438 -8.79 -18.81 -8.54
CA LEU A 438 -7.46 -19.14 -9.06
C LEU A 438 -7.27 -18.44 -10.41
N ALA A 439 -6.67 -17.25 -10.39
CA ALA A 439 -6.44 -16.42 -11.57
C ALA A 439 -4.97 -16.43 -12.00
N HIS A 440 -4.71 -16.73 -13.27
CA HIS A 440 -3.38 -16.68 -13.88
C HIS A 440 -3.46 -16.67 -15.43
N ASP A 441 -2.33 -16.43 -16.09
CA ASP A 441 -2.19 -16.58 -17.54
C ASP A 441 -2.50 -18.02 -17.98
N GLY A 442 -3.48 -18.19 -18.84
CA GLY A 442 -3.96 -19.47 -19.36
C GLY A 442 -3.25 -19.96 -20.62
N ASP A 443 -2.31 -19.20 -21.16
CA ASP A 443 -1.60 -19.45 -22.43
C ASP A 443 -0.07 -19.43 -22.31
N ASN A 444 0.44 -19.18 -21.10
CA ASN A 444 1.86 -19.07 -20.80
C ASN A 444 2.35 -20.13 -19.81
N ASN A 445 3.64 -20.43 -19.87
CA ASN A 445 4.34 -21.31 -18.93
C ASN A 445 3.65 -22.67 -18.72
N TRP A 446 3.48 -23.10 -17.46
CA TRP A 446 2.84 -24.37 -17.13
C TRP A 446 1.31 -24.28 -17.24
N GLY A 447 0.71 -23.16 -16.82
CA GLY A 447 -0.73 -22.86 -16.92
C GLY A 447 -1.28 -22.87 -18.35
N GLY A 448 -0.43 -22.66 -19.37
CA GLY A 448 -0.78 -22.84 -20.77
C GLY A 448 -0.69 -24.27 -21.30
N GLY A 449 -0.08 -25.18 -20.55
CA GLY A 449 0.32 -26.50 -21.02
C GLY A 449 -0.77 -27.57 -20.97
N TYR A 450 -0.62 -28.62 -21.78
CA TYR A 450 -1.50 -29.81 -21.76
C TYR A 450 -1.76 -30.34 -20.33
N SER A 451 -0.70 -30.53 -19.54
CA SER A 451 -0.82 -31.17 -18.22
C SER A 451 -1.51 -30.31 -17.18
N TYR A 452 -1.49 -28.97 -17.30
CA TYR A 452 -2.33 -28.13 -16.46
C TYR A 452 -3.81 -28.43 -16.72
N TYR A 453 -4.26 -28.20 -17.95
CA TYR A 453 -5.65 -28.32 -18.34
C TYR A 453 -6.23 -29.73 -18.24
N MET A 454 -5.45 -30.75 -18.60
CA MET A 454 -5.97 -32.12 -18.75
C MET A 454 -5.65 -33.03 -17.58
N ASP A 455 -4.63 -32.70 -16.78
CA ASP A 455 -4.26 -33.50 -15.61
C ASP A 455 -4.54 -32.72 -14.31
N ALA A 456 -3.96 -31.53 -14.14
CA ALA A 456 -4.02 -30.82 -12.86
C ALA A 456 -5.43 -30.32 -12.49
N VAL A 457 -6.09 -29.59 -13.39
CA VAL A 457 -7.45 -29.06 -13.17
C VAL A 457 -8.45 -30.18 -12.81
N PRO A 458 -8.62 -31.26 -13.61
CA PRO A 458 -9.59 -32.30 -13.26
C PRO A 458 -9.22 -33.08 -12.00
N ASN A 459 -7.92 -33.31 -11.73
CA ASN A 459 -7.49 -33.97 -10.49
C ASN A 459 -7.74 -33.11 -9.26
N PHE A 460 -7.51 -31.79 -9.35
CA PHE A 460 -7.79 -30.86 -8.27
C PHE A 460 -9.29 -30.77 -8.00
N VAL A 461 -10.11 -30.55 -9.04
CA VAL A 461 -11.57 -30.51 -8.90
C VAL A 461 -12.12 -31.79 -8.29
N GLN A 462 -11.64 -32.96 -8.74
CA GLN A 462 -12.05 -34.24 -8.14
C GLN A 462 -11.68 -34.34 -6.66
N SER A 463 -10.45 -33.97 -6.31
CA SER A 463 -9.96 -34.05 -4.93
C SER A 463 -10.71 -33.08 -4.02
N ALA A 464 -10.91 -31.84 -4.46
CA ALA A 464 -11.63 -30.80 -3.75
C ALA A 464 -13.08 -31.20 -3.48
N GLN A 465 -13.80 -31.64 -4.52
CA GLN A 465 -15.18 -32.11 -4.42
C GLN A 465 -15.32 -33.34 -3.51
N SER A 466 -14.35 -34.27 -3.54
CA SER A 466 -14.35 -35.44 -2.65
C SER A 466 -14.14 -35.06 -1.17
N SER A 467 -13.48 -33.93 -0.91
CA SER A 467 -13.29 -33.36 0.43
C SER A 467 -14.41 -32.39 0.84
N GLY A 468 -15.40 -32.18 -0.03
CA GLY A 468 -16.56 -31.34 0.19
C GLY A 468 -16.38 -29.87 -0.17
N TYR A 469 -15.27 -29.46 -0.81
CA TYR A 469 -15.11 -28.11 -1.37
C TYR A 469 -15.86 -27.99 -2.69
N HIS A 470 -16.36 -26.80 -3.00
CA HIS A 470 -17.31 -26.59 -4.09
C HIS A 470 -16.68 -25.87 -5.29
N ALA A 471 -16.43 -26.61 -6.38
CA ALA A 471 -16.07 -25.99 -7.65
C ALA A 471 -17.31 -25.36 -8.28
N THR A 472 -17.27 -24.06 -8.57
CA THR A 472 -18.44 -23.29 -9.02
C THR A 472 -18.07 -22.27 -10.11
N MET A 473 -19.04 -21.48 -10.55
CA MET A 473 -18.87 -20.30 -11.41
C MET A 473 -19.10 -19.04 -10.58
N VAL A 474 -18.43 -17.92 -10.87
CA VAL A 474 -18.66 -16.66 -10.15
C VAL A 474 -20.14 -16.24 -10.20
N GLU A 475 -20.76 -16.30 -11.39
CA GLU A 475 -22.18 -15.98 -11.56
C GLU A 475 -23.12 -16.96 -10.83
N GLU A 476 -22.75 -18.24 -10.70
CA GLU A 476 -23.50 -19.22 -9.91
C GLU A 476 -23.39 -18.86 -8.42
N TYR A 477 -22.16 -18.69 -7.93
CA TYR A 477 -21.87 -18.32 -6.55
C TYR A 477 -22.59 -17.02 -6.14
N LEU A 478 -22.55 -15.97 -6.95
CA LEU A 478 -23.17 -14.69 -6.60
C LEU A 478 -24.71 -14.75 -6.58
N ARG A 479 -25.32 -15.73 -7.27
CA ARG A 479 -26.78 -15.96 -7.21
C ARG A 479 -27.18 -16.74 -5.97
N ASP A 480 -26.34 -17.68 -5.54
CA ASP A 480 -26.57 -18.48 -4.33
C ASP A 480 -26.20 -17.69 -3.06
N HIS A 481 -25.15 -16.86 -3.15
CA HIS A 481 -24.55 -16.09 -2.06
C HIS A 481 -24.48 -14.59 -2.42
N PRO A 482 -25.63 -13.89 -2.53
CA PRO A 482 -25.66 -12.50 -2.98
C PRO A 482 -24.96 -11.56 -1.99
N VAL A 483 -24.15 -10.65 -2.52
CA VAL A 483 -23.43 -9.65 -1.72
C VAL A 483 -24.43 -8.65 -1.11
N PRO A 484 -24.42 -8.44 0.23
CA PRO A 484 -25.32 -7.50 0.89
C PRO A 484 -25.22 -6.08 0.30
N ALA A 485 -26.32 -5.34 0.30
CA ALA A 485 -26.39 -4.01 -0.33
C ALA A 485 -25.53 -2.95 0.38
N ASN A 486 -25.18 -3.18 1.65
CA ASN A 486 -24.40 -2.27 2.50
C ASN A 486 -22.98 -2.79 2.80
N ASP A 487 -22.54 -3.86 2.15
CA ASP A 487 -21.22 -4.47 2.37
C ASP A 487 -20.18 -3.81 1.45
N TYR A 488 -19.77 -2.58 1.82
CA TYR A 488 -18.78 -1.80 1.08
C TYR A 488 -17.37 -1.98 1.65
N VAL A 489 -16.41 -2.13 0.74
CA VAL A 489 -14.98 -2.15 1.02
C VAL A 489 -14.26 -1.16 0.11
N HIS A 490 -13.13 -0.65 0.59
CA HIS A 490 -12.13 0.01 -0.24
C HIS A 490 -11.24 -1.02 -0.92
N VAL A 491 -10.81 -0.71 -2.14
CA VAL A 491 -9.80 -1.49 -2.88
C VAL A 491 -8.69 -0.51 -3.21
N GLU A 492 -7.51 -0.71 -2.65
CA GLU A 492 -6.33 0.11 -2.99
C GLU A 492 -6.06 -0.01 -4.49
N ASP A 493 -5.69 1.08 -5.14
CA ASP A 493 -5.26 1.06 -6.53
C ASP A 493 -4.07 0.09 -6.73
N GLY A 494 -3.99 -0.56 -7.88
CA GLY A 494 -2.81 -1.34 -8.29
C GLY A 494 -3.14 -2.59 -9.09
N ALA A 495 -2.09 -3.19 -9.66
CA ALA A 495 -2.16 -4.43 -10.42
C ALA A 495 -2.03 -5.66 -9.50
N TRP A 496 -2.15 -6.85 -10.09
CA TRP A 496 -1.75 -8.09 -9.42
C TRP A 496 -0.25 -8.12 -9.11
N VAL A 497 0.14 -8.83 -8.07
CA VAL A 497 1.55 -8.95 -7.62
C VAL A 497 2.45 -9.76 -8.55
N ASN A 498 1.87 -10.37 -9.57
CA ASN A 498 2.56 -11.23 -10.53
C ASN A 498 3.41 -10.44 -11.52
N ALA A 499 3.10 -9.15 -11.69
CA ALA A 499 3.81 -8.22 -12.55
C ALA A 499 5.21 -7.94 -11.99
N ASP A 500 6.22 -8.31 -12.77
CA ASP A 500 7.62 -8.15 -12.39
C ASP A 500 7.96 -6.66 -12.27
N GLY A 501 8.78 -6.28 -11.30
CA GLY A 501 9.12 -4.87 -11.06
C GLY A 501 8.01 -4.01 -10.44
N ASP A 502 6.74 -4.37 -10.58
CA ASP A 502 5.61 -3.67 -9.94
C ASP A 502 5.24 -4.25 -8.57
N PHE A 503 5.09 -5.59 -8.50
CA PHE A 503 4.66 -6.32 -7.30
C PHE A 503 3.36 -5.79 -6.68
N GLY A 504 2.41 -5.36 -7.52
CA GLY A 504 1.16 -4.76 -7.09
C GLY A 504 1.40 -3.38 -6.46
N SER A 505 2.28 -2.57 -7.04
CA SER A 505 2.46 -1.20 -6.57
C SER A 505 1.19 -0.39 -6.85
N PRO A 506 0.73 0.46 -5.92
CA PRO A 506 -0.38 1.38 -6.20
C PRO A 506 -0.04 2.45 -7.24
N GLN A 507 1.25 2.56 -7.60
CA GLN A 507 1.74 3.48 -8.62
C GLN A 507 1.86 2.85 -10.02
N PHE A 508 1.60 1.54 -10.16
CA PHE A 508 1.75 0.80 -11.42
C PHE A 508 3.17 0.90 -12.01
N LEU A 509 4.21 0.75 -11.18
CA LEU A 509 5.60 1.10 -11.48
C LEU A 509 6.19 0.41 -12.71
N ASN A 510 5.76 -0.81 -13.06
CA ASN A 510 6.25 -1.47 -14.27
C ASN A 510 5.65 -0.92 -15.57
N TRP A 511 4.64 -0.05 -15.48
CA TRP A 511 4.05 0.66 -16.62
C TRP A 511 4.18 2.18 -16.51
N ASN A 512 4.68 2.66 -15.38
CA ASN A 512 4.61 4.05 -14.96
C ASN A 512 5.84 4.39 -14.10
N TRP A 513 7.02 4.11 -14.63
CA TRP A 513 8.25 4.45 -13.94
C TRP A 513 8.45 5.98 -13.87
N PRO A 514 8.67 6.59 -12.69
CA PRO A 514 8.73 8.05 -12.56
C PRO A 514 9.91 8.66 -13.31
N PRO A 515 9.89 10.00 -13.54
CA PRO A 515 11.01 10.69 -14.16
C PRO A 515 12.29 10.54 -13.33
N VAL A 516 13.38 10.10 -13.99
CA VAL A 516 14.69 9.97 -13.36
C VAL A 516 15.74 10.84 -14.04
N ASN A 517 16.76 11.25 -13.30
CA ASN A 517 17.93 11.95 -13.84
C ASN A 517 18.87 10.97 -14.56
N GLY A 518 19.97 11.47 -15.14
CA GLY A 518 20.95 10.63 -15.87
C GLY A 518 21.72 9.62 -15.00
N ALA A 519 21.59 9.69 -13.66
CA ALA A 519 22.11 8.70 -12.72
C ALA A 519 21.06 7.63 -12.34
N GLY A 520 19.81 7.78 -12.79
CA GLY A 520 18.69 6.90 -12.44
C GLY A 520 18.00 7.26 -11.13
N GLU A 521 18.30 8.42 -10.53
CA GLU A 521 17.65 8.90 -9.31
C GLU A 521 16.38 9.69 -9.70
N ILE A 522 15.33 9.60 -8.89
CA ILE A 522 14.06 10.27 -9.17
C ILE A 522 14.25 11.79 -9.14
N ASP A 523 13.83 12.45 -10.22
CA ASP A 523 13.91 13.91 -10.40
C ASP A 523 12.68 14.34 -11.19
N ILE A 524 11.61 14.73 -10.48
CA ILE A 524 10.33 15.05 -11.11
C ILE A 524 10.46 16.23 -12.08
N ALA A 525 11.19 17.27 -11.70
CA ALA A 525 11.25 18.52 -12.46
C ALA A 525 12.11 18.42 -13.72
N ASN A 526 13.21 17.64 -13.69
CA ASN A 526 14.18 17.59 -14.79
C ASN A 526 14.40 16.19 -15.38
N GLY A 527 13.85 15.16 -14.75
CA GLY A 527 14.02 13.78 -15.15
C GLY A 527 13.26 13.38 -16.40
N TRP A 528 13.45 12.14 -16.81
CA TRP A 528 12.82 11.51 -17.97
C TRP A 528 12.83 9.99 -17.78
N ALA A 529 11.82 9.30 -18.29
CA ALA A 529 11.80 7.84 -18.43
C ALA A 529 10.98 7.47 -19.67
N GLU A 530 11.20 6.27 -20.21
CA GLU A 530 10.61 5.84 -21.48
C GLU A 530 9.10 5.62 -21.38
N ASP A 531 8.62 4.89 -20.36
CA ASP A 531 7.18 4.68 -20.11
C ASP A 531 6.39 5.98 -20.06
N ILE A 532 6.83 6.95 -19.25
CA ILE A 532 6.12 8.22 -19.06
C ILE A 532 6.20 9.11 -20.31
N ARG A 533 7.24 8.95 -21.13
CA ARG A 533 7.29 9.59 -22.43
C ARG A 533 6.19 9.04 -23.34
N ASN A 534 5.91 7.75 -23.29
CA ASN A 534 4.80 7.14 -24.01
C ASN A 534 3.44 7.59 -23.45
N TRP A 535 3.28 7.75 -22.13
CA TRP A 535 2.09 8.39 -21.56
C TRP A 535 1.89 9.83 -22.00
N ALA A 536 2.95 10.61 -22.17
CA ALA A 536 2.86 11.97 -22.71
C ALA A 536 2.39 12.00 -24.18
N VAL A 537 2.81 11.02 -25.00
CA VAL A 537 2.33 10.87 -26.39
C VAL A 537 0.87 10.44 -26.42
N ILE A 538 0.50 9.44 -25.62
CA ILE A 538 -0.88 8.94 -25.48
C ILE A 538 -1.81 10.07 -25.01
N THR A 539 -1.39 10.88 -24.04
CA THR A 539 -2.17 12.01 -23.53
C THR A 539 -2.46 13.06 -24.60
N ALA A 540 -1.48 13.39 -25.44
CA ALA A 540 -1.69 14.31 -26.55
C ALA A 540 -2.63 13.70 -27.61
N CYS A 541 -2.43 12.42 -27.97
CA CYS A 541 -3.27 11.74 -28.95
C CYS A 541 -4.73 11.64 -28.49
N GLN A 542 -4.96 11.26 -27.23
CA GLN A 542 -6.27 11.22 -26.57
C GLN A 542 -7.06 12.51 -26.80
N ASN A 543 -6.49 13.66 -26.41
CA ASN A 543 -7.16 14.94 -26.53
C ASN A 543 -7.54 15.26 -27.99
N HIS A 544 -6.66 14.96 -28.93
CA HIS A 544 -6.92 15.20 -30.34
C HIS A 544 -8.00 14.30 -30.93
N VAL A 545 -8.04 13.05 -30.51
CA VAL A 545 -9.04 12.09 -30.95
C VAL A 545 -10.42 12.46 -30.37
N ASP A 546 -10.49 12.81 -29.09
CA ASP A 546 -11.71 13.33 -28.45
C ASP A 546 -12.21 14.61 -29.14
N THR A 547 -11.31 15.55 -29.43
CA THR A 547 -11.65 16.81 -30.10
C THR A 547 -12.08 16.61 -31.55
N ALA A 548 -11.44 15.70 -32.28
CA ALA A 548 -11.84 15.35 -33.63
C ALA A 548 -13.24 14.72 -33.65
N GLU A 549 -13.56 13.83 -32.71
CA GLU A 549 -14.91 13.30 -32.56
C GLU A 549 -15.92 14.40 -32.20
N GLN A 550 -15.60 15.29 -31.25
CA GLN A 550 -16.47 16.41 -30.89
C GLN A 550 -16.77 17.32 -32.10
N VAL A 551 -15.75 17.74 -32.84
CA VAL A 551 -15.92 18.59 -34.02
C VAL A 551 -16.71 17.87 -35.12
N TRP A 552 -16.48 16.56 -35.32
CA TRP A 552 -17.21 15.75 -36.28
C TRP A 552 -18.71 15.65 -35.95
N LEU A 553 -19.04 15.39 -34.67
CA LEU A 553 -20.42 15.32 -34.20
C LEU A 553 -21.14 16.68 -34.33
N ASP A 554 -20.45 17.78 -34.02
CA ASP A 554 -21.00 19.13 -34.15
C ASP A 554 -21.29 19.53 -35.61
N ALA A 555 -20.54 18.99 -36.55
CA ALA A 555 -20.81 19.13 -37.98
C ALA A 555 -21.98 18.25 -38.47
N GLY A 556 -22.65 17.50 -37.58
CA GLY A 556 -23.74 16.60 -37.90
C GLY A 556 -23.30 15.20 -38.34
N GLY A 557 -22.02 14.86 -38.11
CA GLY A 557 -21.49 13.52 -38.31
C GLY A 557 -21.97 12.51 -37.26
N SER A 558 -21.53 11.27 -37.40
CA SER A 558 -21.76 10.19 -36.44
C SER A 558 -20.53 9.31 -36.33
N VAL A 559 -20.28 8.74 -35.15
CA VAL A 559 -19.23 7.73 -34.91
C VAL A 559 -19.91 6.39 -34.60
N ASN A 560 -19.51 5.33 -35.31
CA ASN A 560 -20.01 3.98 -35.11
C ASN A 560 -18.90 3.05 -34.61
N ILE A 561 -19.13 2.40 -33.46
CA ILE A 561 -18.20 1.44 -32.85
C ILE A 561 -17.80 0.32 -33.81
N ASP A 562 -18.72 -0.22 -34.61
CA ASP A 562 -18.41 -1.30 -35.57
C ASP A 562 -17.39 -0.84 -36.63
N ARG A 563 -17.37 0.47 -36.94
CA ARG A 563 -16.44 1.06 -37.91
C ARG A 563 -15.11 1.49 -37.31
N ILE A 564 -15.04 1.60 -35.97
CA ILE A 564 -13.78 1.69 -35.23
C ILE A 564 -13.16 0.29 -35.15
N LEU A 565 -13.97 -0.73 -34.85
CA LEU A 565 -13.53 -2.12 -34.77
C LEU A 565 -13.09 -2.66 -36.14
N TYR A 566 -13.92 -2.48 -37.17
CA TYR A 566 -13.68 -2.94 -38.53
C TYR A 566 -13.70 -1.76 -39.51
N PRO A 567 -12.66 -0.91 -39.51
CA PRO A 567 -12.60 0.19 -40.44
C PRO A 567 -12.51 -0.32 -41.89
N TRP A 568 -13.14 0.41 -42.79
CA TRP A 568 -13.18 0.11 -44.21
C TRP A 568 -13.26 1.41 -45.01
N SER A 569 -13.36 1.31 -46.34
CA SER A 569 -13.39 2.50 -47.22
C SER A 569 -14.44 3.57 -46.86
N ALA A 570 -15.57 3.20 -46.23
CA ALA A 570 -16.62 4.14 -45.83
C ALA A 570 -16.56 4.60 -44.37
N SER A 571 -15.59 4.13 -43.58
CA SER A 571 -15.31 4.68 -42.25
C SER A 571 -14.88 6.13 -42.37
N ASN A 572 -15.33 6.96 -41.43
CA ASN A 572 -14.91 8.36 -41.38
C ASN A 572 -13.60 8.53 -40.60
N ASP A 573 -13.00 9.72 -40.70
CA ASP A 573 -11.71 9.98 -40.08
C ASP A 573 -11.75 9.97 -38.55
N ALA A 574 -12.87 10.30 -37.91
CA ALA A 574 -12.97 10.16 -36.45
C ALA A 574 -12.97 8.68 -36.04
N GLU A 575 -13.67 7.83 -36.79
CA GLU A 575 -13.68 6.38 -36.57
C GLU A 575 -12.28 5.76 -36.75
N ARG A 576 -11.53 6.19 -37.78
CA ARG A 576 -10.15 5.73 -38.01
C ARG A 576 -9.15 6.27 -36.99
N ALA A 577 -9.31 7.53 -36.57
CA ALA A 577 -8.49 8.11 -35.52
C ALA A 577 -8.61 7.28 -34.22
N TRP A 578 -9.83 6.91 -33.84
CA TRP A 578 -10.05 6.00 -32.71
C TRP A 578 -9.46 4.61 -32.95
N HIS A 579 -9.60 4.04 -34.15
CA HIS A 579 -9.06 2.71 -34.45
C HIS A 579 -7.55 2.62 -34.17
N TYR A 580 -6.78 3.59 -34.67
CA TYR A 580 -5.34 3.62 -34.48
C TYR A 580 -4.95 4.02 -33.04
N PHE A 581 -5.61 5.02 -32.46
CA PHE A 581 -5.29 5.44 -31.10
C PHE A 581 -5.49 4.33 -30.08
N LEU A 582 -6.58 3.57 -30.16
CA LEU A 582 -6.82 2.44 -29.26
C LEU A 582 -5.77 1.34 -29.44
N GLY A 583 -5.24 1.17 -30.65
CA GLY A 583 -4.09 0.30 -30.94
C GLY A 583 -2.78 0.71 -30.25
N ALA A 584 -2.68 1.94 -29.72
CA ALA A 584 -1.51 2.44 -28.98
C ALA A 584 -1.43 1.93 -27.53
N LEU A 585 -2.52 1.35 -27.00
CA LEU A 585 -2.76 1.34 -25.56
C LEU A 585 -2.41 0.02 -24.85
N ASN A 586 -1.98 -1.00 -25.58
CA ASN A 586 -1.70 -2.31 -24.98
C ASN A 586 -0.67 -2.18 -23.84
N SER A 587 -1.01 -2.70 -22.66
CA SER A 587 -0.16 -2.60 -21.46
C SER A 587 1.21 -3.25 -21.65
N GLY A 588 1.31 -4.24 -22.55
CA GLY A 588 2.56 -4.91 -22.90
C GLY A 588 3.61 -3.97 -23.50
N PHE A 589 3.20 -2.87 -24.13
CA PHE A 589 4.15 -1.91 -24.70
C PHE A 589 4.97 -1.22 -23.61
N MET A 590 4.32 -0.79 -22.53
CA MET A 590 5.00 -0.23 -21.36
C MET A 590 5.62 -1.33 -20.49
N TYR A 591 4.92 -2.46 -20.28
CA TYR A 591 5.42 -3.56 -19.44
C TYR A 591 6.82 -4.07 -19.86
N TYR A 592 7.04 -4.19 -21.18
CA TYR A 592 8.31 -4.66 -21.75
C TYR A 592 9.27 -3.51 -22.10
N GLY A 593 8.80 -2.26 -22.02
CA GLY A 593 9.56 -1.03 -22.26
C GLY A 593 10.45 -1.10 -23.49
N THR A 594 11.77 -1.03 -23.28
CA THR A 594 12.79 -0.99 -24.34
C THR A 594 13.14 -2.35 -24.95
N SER A 595 12.32 -3.38 -24.70
CA SER A 595 12.54 -4.71 -25.29
C SER A 595 12.04 -4.75 -26.73
N LEU A 596 12.90 -5.14 -27.66
CA LEU A 596 12.60 -5.20 -29.10
C LEU A 596 12.24 -3.80 -29.64
N ASP A 597 11.01 -3.63 -30.09
CA ASP A 597 10.45 -2.39 -30.63
C ASP A 597 9.18 -1.96 -29.88
N MET A 598 9.03 -2.33 -28.62
CA MET A 598 7.83 -2.02 -27.84
C MET A 598 7.70 -0.53 -27.52
N GLU A 599 8.83 0.13 -27.24
CA GLU A 599 8.87 1.53 -26.81
C GLU A 599 8.36 2.52 -27.87
N VAL A 600 8.37 2.14 -29.15
CA VAL A 600 7.99 3.03 -30.27
C VAL A 600 6.55 2.79 -30.74
N LYS A 601 5.91 1.67 -30.37
CA LYS A 601 4.55 1.32 -30.84
C LYS A 601 3.46 2.33 -30.46
N PRO A 602 3.44 2.90 -29.24
CA PRO A 602 2.51 3.97 -28.92
C PRO A 602 2.66 5.18 -29.85
N THR A 603 3.91 5.49 -30.27
CA THR A 603 4.19 6.61 -31.18
C THR A 603 3.64 6.37 -32.57
N ILE A 604 3.89 5.18 -33.12
CA ILE A 604 3.44 4.79 -34.45
C ILE A 604 1.91 4.89 -34.52
N ALA A 605 1.21 4.24 -33.58
CA ALA A 605 -0.25 4.23 -33.60
C ALA A 605 -0.85 5.63 -33.39
N CYS A 606 -0.24 6.45 -32.52
CA CYS A 606 -0.67 7.84 -32.33
C CYS A 606 -0.40 8.72 -33.56
N ASN A 607 0.70 8.48 -34.28
CA ASN A 607 0.99 9.17 -35.53
C ASN A 607 -0.01 8.81 -36.63
N GLU A 608 -0.45 7.55 -36.72
CA GLU A 608 -1.51 7.13 -37.64
C GLU A 608 -2.86 7.77 -37.28
N ALA A 609 -3.25 7.75 -36.00
CA ALA A 609 -4.44 8.42 -35.52
C ALA A 609 -4.43 9.93 -35.87
N TRP A 610 -3.27 10.56 -35.73
CA TRP A 610 -3.05 11.97 -36.00
C TRP A 610 -3.29 12.37 -37.46
N GLN A 611 -2.97 11.51 -38.42
CA GLN A 611 -3.26 11.77 -39.83
C GLN A 611 -4.76 12.02 -40.04
N HIS A 612 -5.59 11.23 -39.36
CA HIS A 612 -7.04 11.33 -39.43
C HIS A 612 -7.60 12.49 -38.62
N THR A 613 -7.13 12.75 -37.40
CA THR A 613 -7.62 13.91 -36.62
C THR A 613 -7.34 15.23 -37.32
N ASN A 614 -6.19 15.40 -37.97
CA ASN A 614 -5.86 16.61 -38.74
C ASN A 614 -6.84 16.90 -39.87
N SER A 615 -7.33 15.87 -40.55
CA SER A 615 -8.29 16.03 -41.64
C SER A 615 -9.57 16.72 -41.16
N ILE A 616 -9.97 16.47 -39.92
CA ILE A 616 -11.15 17.06 -39.28
C ILE A 616 -10.81 18.44 -38.70
N LEU A 617 -9.74 18.53 -37.90
CA LEU A 617 -9.40 19.73 -37.14
C LEU A 617 -8.95 20.89 -38.03
N SER A 618 -8.38 20.61 -39.22
CA SER A 618 -8.07 21.64 -40.22
C SER A 618 -9.32 22.30 -40.84
N GLY A 619 -10.51 21.73 -40.64
CA GLY A 619 -11.79 22.26 -41.11
C GLY A 619 -12.31 23.49 -40.36
N GLY A 620 -11.65 23.90 -39.27
CA GLY A 620 -11.99 25.12 -38.51
C GLY A 620 -13.18 24.98 -37.56
N GLY A 621 -13.46 23.75 -37.08
CA GLY A 621 -14.45 23.51 -36.04
C GLY A 621 -14.10 24.21 -34.72
N THR A 622 -15.12 24.54 -33.92
CA THR A 622 -14.91 25.08 -32.58
C THR A 622 -14.58 23.95 -31.62
N ASP A 623 -13.42 24.07 -30.99
CA ASP A 623 -12.98 23.20 -29.90
C ASP A 623 -13.81 23.45 -28.63
N ARG A 624 -14.51 22.40 -28.18
CA ARG A 624 -15.28 22.36 -26.94
C ARG A 624 -14.83 21.21 -26.03
N THR A 625 -13.75 20.54 -26.39
CA THR A 625 -13.19 19.45 -25.61
C THR A 625 -12.31 20.08 -24.52
N PRO A 626 -12.54 19.80 -23.24
CA PRO A 626 -11.68 20.33 -22.20
C PRO A 626 -10.30 19.65 -22.24
N PRO A 627 -9.27 20.24 -21.59
CA PRO A 627 -7.96 19.62 -21.50
C PRO A 627 -7.99 18.16 -21.06
N THR A 628 -7.14 17.33 -21.67
CA THR A 628 -6.89 15.97 -21.18
C THR A 628 -5.82 16.05 -20.11
N ILE A 629 -6.17 15.61 -18.90
CA ILE A 629 -5.26 15.51 -17.76
C ILE A 629 -4.99 14.02 -17.54
N TRP A 630 -3.76 13.57 -17.77
CA TRP A 630 -3.36 12.24 -17.37
C TRP A 630 -3.43 12.11 -15.84
N THR A 631 -3.78 10.94 -15.30
CA THR A 631 -4.02 10.77 -13.86
C THR A 631 -2.88 11.38 -13.05
N PRO A 632 -3.16 12.27 -12.07
CA PRO A 632 -2.11 12.88 -11.26
C PRO A 632 -1.24 11.83 -10.57
N GLN A 633 0.07 11.98 -10.69
CA GLN A 633 1.08 11.16 -10.06
C GLN A 633 1.64 11.89 -8.85
N ARG A 634 2.12 11.14 -7.84
CA ARG A 634 2.83 11.71 -6.69
C ARG A 634 4.15 11.00 -6.43
N HIS A 635 5.11 11.71 -5.84
CA HIS A 635 6.33 11.10 -5.33
C HIS A 635 6.89 11.93 -4.16
N PRO A 636 7.30 11.29 -3.04
CA PRO A 636 7.16 9.86 -2.74
C PRO A 636 5.69 9.44 -2.56
N TRP A 637 5.42 8.13 -2.50
CA TRP A 637 4.05 7.61 -2.36
C TRP A 637 3.49 7.81 -0.96
N ASN A 638 4.35 7.59 0.04
CA ASN A 638 4.08 7.76 1.45
C ASN A 638 4.93 8.91 2.02
N PRO A 639 4.62 10.18 1.68
CA PRO A 639 5.39 11.30 2.16
C PRO A 639 5.41 11.36 3.68
N GLY A 640 6.60 11.54 4.24
CA GLY A 640 6.82 11.61 5.68
C GLY A 640 6.64 10.29 6.41
N SER A 641 6.44 9.19 5.68
CA SER A 641 6.27 7.83 6.18
C SER A 641 7.19 6.86 5.42
N VAL A 642 7.14 5.57 5.77
CA VAL A 642 8.01 4.58 5.13
C VAL A 642 7.58 4.33 3.67
N ASN A 643 8.55 4.43 2.77
CA ASN A 643 8.48 4.02 1.38
C ASN A 643 9.38 2.80 1.17
N PHE A 644 9.07 1.96 0.19
CA PHE A 644 9.83 0.74 -0.08
C PHE A 644 9.70 0.30 -1.54
N GLY A 645 10.56 -0.61 -1.97
CA GLY A 645 10.46 -1.26 -3.28
C GLY A 645 11.52 -0.79 -4.28
N PRO A 646 11.29 -0.97 -5.59
CA PRO A 646 12.34 -0.86 -6.60
C PRO A 646 12.89 0.56 -6.74
N GLN A 647 12.08 1.59 -6.50
CA GLN A 647 12.48 3.00 -6.51
C GLN A 647 13.57 3.32 -5.47
N TRP A 648 13.59 2.56 -4.38
CA TRP A 648 14.48 2.74 -3.23
C TRP A 648 15.55 1.64 -3.14
N GLY A 649 15.73 0.86 -4.21
CA GLY A 649 16.68 -0.25 -4.23
C GLY A 649 16.32 -1.36 -3.22
N TYR A 650 15.03 -1.54 -2.93
CA TYR A 650 14.51 -2.46 -1.91
C TYR A 650 15.08 -2.18 -0.52
N GLN A 651 15.24 -0.91 -0.19
CA GLN A 651 15.56 -0.43 1.16
C GLN A 651 14.40 0.44 1.63
N GLU A 652 14.13 0.41 2.93
CA GLU A 652 13.21 1.36 3.54
C GLU A 652 13.77 2.77 3.36
N TYR A 653 12.90 3.68 2.93
CA TYR A 653 13.23 5.07 2.71
C TYR A 653 12.15 5.95 3.32
N GLN A 654 12.56 7.03 3.97
CA GLN A 654 11.66 8.02 4.50
C GLN A 654 12.16 9.41 4.13
N ASP A 655 11.24 10.24 3.71
CA ASP A 655 11.44 11.65 3.41
C ASP A 655 10.93 12.54 4.56
N ASP A 656 11.05 13.85 4.37
CA ASP A 656 10.69 14.82 5.38
C ASP A 656 9.20 15.13 5.47
N GLY A 657 8.34 14.59 4.60
CA GLY A 657 6.90 14.86 4.49
C GLY A 657 6.49 15.70 3.28
N ASP A 658 7.43 16.29 2.54
CA ASP A 658 7.13 17.03 1.32
C ASP A 658 7.00 16.08 0.12
N PHE A 659 6.11 16.41 -0.81
CA PHE A 659 5.89 15.58 -2.00
C PHE A 659 5.61 16.37 -3.25
N TRP A 660 6.01 15.77 -4.36
CA TRP A 660 5.70 16.28 -5.69
C TRP A 660 4.36 15.73 -6.15
N VAL A 661 3.57 16.58 -6.81
CA VAL A 661 2.45 16.17 -7.65
C VAL A 661 2.78 16.56 -9.09
N TRP A 662 2.66 15.61 -10.02
CA TRP A 662 2.99 15.82 -11.42
C TRP A 662 2.07 15.05 -12.37
N THR A 663 2.01 15.48 -13.63
CA THR A 663 1.16 14.89 -14.68
C THR A 663 1.59 15.35 -16.08
N PHE A 664 0.96 14.82 -17.12
CA PHE A 664 0.94 15.36 -18.47
C PHE A 664 -0.43 15.95 -18.80
N ILE A 665 -0.44 17.11 -19.44
CA ILE A 665 -1.68 17.78 -19.85
C ILE A 665 -1.53 18.28 -21.28
N HIS A 666 -2.55 18.05 -22.10
CA HIS A 666 -2.59 18.52 -23.47
C HIS A 666 -3.97 19.05 -23.83
N ASP A 667 -3.99 20.05 -24.69
CA ASP A 667 -5.19 20.58 -25.31
C ASP A 667 -4.90 21.09 -26.74
N VAL A 668 -5.78 20.81 -27.71
CA VAL A 668 -5.58 21.22 -29.11
C VAL A 668 -5.54 22.73 -29.29
N SER A 669 -6.26 23.48 -28.44
CA SER A 669 -6.26 24.95 -28.42
C SER A 669 -5.14 25.54 -27.55
N GLY A 670 -4.38 24.69 -26.85
CA GLY A 670 -3.35 25.08 -25.90
C GLY A 670 -3.91 25.52 -24.55
N LEU A 671 -3.05 25.54 -23.54
CA LEU A 671 -3.45 25.71 -22.15
C LEU A 671 -3.33 27.18 -21.69
N GLN A 672 -4.35 27.65 -20.97
CA GLN A 672 -4.37 28.96 -20.30
C GLN A 672 -3.80 28.88 -18.87
N SER A 673 -4.21 27.87 -18.10
CA SER A 673 -3.74 27.70 -16.72
C SER A 673 -3.83 26.26 -16.25
N VAL A 674 -2.87 25.84 -15.41
CA VAL A 674 -2.86 24.55 -14.72
C VAL A 674 -2.58 24.78 -13.23
N THR A 675 -3.48 24.30 -12.38
CA THR A 675 -3.45 24.53 -10.94
C THR A 675 -3.69 23.23 -10.18
N LEU A 676 -2.80 22.90 -9.25
CA LEU A 676 -3.06 21.91 -8.22
C LEU A 676 -4.00 22.53 -7.18
N LYS A 677 -5.10 21.83 -6.91
CA LYS A 677 -6.04 22.13 -5.83
C LYS A 677 -5.76 21.13 -4.72
N TYR A 678 -5.49 21.58 -3.50
CA TYR A 678 -5.35 20.69 -2.34
C TYR A 678 -6.11 21.22 -1.13
N ARG A 679 -6.52 20.35 -0.22
CA ARG A 679 -7.13 20.74 1.06
C ARG A 679 -6.76 19.75 2.14
N ILE A 680 -6.91 20.19 3.38
CA ILE A 680 -6.62 19.40 4.58
C ILE A 680 -7.92 18.84 5.14
N ASP A 681 -7.92 17.55 5.43
CA ASP A 681 -8.95 16.91 6.22
C ASP A 681 -8.90 17.38 7.69
N GLN A 682 -10.05 17.54 8.33
CA GLN A 682 -10.13 18.12 9.68
C GLN A 682 -9.77 17.13 10.79
N ASP A 683 -10.04 15.84 10.62
CA ASP A 683 -9.87 14.84 11.66
C ASP A 683 -8.88 13.72 11.31
N GLY A 684 -8.37 13.71 10.08
CA GLY A 684 -7.42 12.74 9.57
C GLY A 684 -8.06 11.46 9.04
N THR A 685 -9.39 11.41 8.87
CA THR A 685 -10.12 10.18 8.53
C THR A 685 -10.95 10.38 7.26
N ASN A 686 -10.89 9.41 6.34
CA ASN A 686 -11.80 9.34 5.19
C ASN A 686 -12.75 8.14 5.32
N PRO A 687 -13.83 8.22 6.11
CA PRO A 687 -14.67 7.06 6.35
C PRO A 687 -15.55 6.76 5.13
N LEU A 688 -15.69 5.48 4.75
CA LEU A 688 -16.59 5.01 3.68
C LEU A 688 -18.08 5.39 3.88
N SER A 689 -18.45 5.83 5.08
CA SER A 689 -19.80 6.32 5.41
C SER A 689 -20.04 7.79 5.05
N SER A 690 -18.99 8.53 4.68
CA SER A 690 -19.05 9.91 4.21
C SER A 690 -18.57 10.00 2.76
N PHE A 691 -18.81 11.15 2.13
CA PHE A 691 -18.36 11.43 0.75
C PHE A 691 -17.67 12.81 0.62
N GLN A 692 -17.39 13.47 1.75
CA GLN A 692 -16.94 14.86 1.74
C GLN A 692 -15.53 14.99 1.15
N ASN A 693 -14.65 14.02 1.41
CA ASN A 693 -13.32 13.92 0.81
C ASN A 693 -13.38 13.68 -0.71
N GLU A 694 -14.40 12.97 -1.18
CA GLU A 694 -14.56 12.55 -2.57
C GLU A 694 -15.20 13.62 -3.46
N THR A 695 -15.72 14.72 -2.90
CA THR A 695 -16.41 15.77 -3.67
C THR A 695 -15.68 17.10 -3.72
N TYR A 696 -15.75 17.77 -4.87
CA TYR A 696 -15.22 19.13 -5.03
C TYR A 696 -15.93 20.13 -4.11
N ALA A 697 -17.20 19.91 -3.81
CA ALA A 697 -17.97 20.75 -2.90
C ALA A 697 -17.48 20.63 -1.45
N GLY A 698 -17.02 19.44 -1.04
CA GLY A 698 -16.59 19.15 0.33
C GLY A 698 -17.72 19.25 1.35
N GLY A 699 -17.35 19.49 2.60
CA GLY A 699 -18.28 19.74 3.69
C GLY A 699 -17.55 20.12 4.98
N ALA A 700 -18.11 19.78 6.14
CA ALA A 700 -17.52 20.09 7.45
C ALA A 700 -16.28 19.25 7.80
N GLU A 701 -16.08 18.08 7.17
CA GLU A 701 -14.95 17.18 7.40
C GLU A 701 -13.66 17.67 6.74
N VAL A 702 -13.75 18.59 5.78
CA VAL A 702 -12.61 19.02 4.96
C VAL A 702 -12.50 20.55 4.91
N GLY A 703 -11.27 21.04 4.81
CA GLY A 703 -10.99 22.47 4.64
C GLY A 703 -11.36 23.02 3.25
N ALA A 704 -11.18 24.33 3.08
CA ALA A 704 -11.33 24.95 1.76
C ALA A 704 -10.14 24.61 0.84
N TRP A 705 -10.42 24.40 -0.45
CA TRP A 705 -9.40 24.20 -1.49
C TRP A 705 -8.41 25.37 -1.54
N GLN A 706 -7.14 25.04 -1.43
CA GLN A 706 -5.98 25.90 -1.67
C GLN A 706 -5.49 25.69 -3.11
N ASN A 707 -4.85 26.71 -3.69
CA ASN A 707 -4.38 26.70 -5.07
C ASN A 707 -2.85 26.78 -5.11
N LEU A 708 -2.20 25.87 -5.83
CA LEU A 708 -0.79 25.98 -6.22
C LEU A 708 -0.70 25.97 -7.75
N THR A 709 -0.10 27.01 -8.33
CA THR A 709 0.18 27.05 -9.77
C THR A 709 1.25 26.02 -10.11
N MET A 710 1.00 25.19 -11.12
CA MET A 710 1.96 24.16 -11.54
C MET A 710 2.97 24.74 -12.53
N SER A 711 4.22 24.30 -12.42
CA SER A 711 5.26 24.61 -13.39
C SER A 711 5.08 23.75 -14.63
N ALA A 712 5.16 24.37 -15.81
CA ALA A 712 5.12 23.69 -17.10
C ALA A 712 6.53 23.42 -17.62
N ARG A 713 6.76 22.23 -18.16
CA ARG A 713 7.98 21.86 -18.86
C ARG A 713 7.63 21.18 -20.19
N PRO A 714 8.14 21.70 -21.33
CA PRO A 714 8.13 20.95 -22.57
C PRO A 714 8.83 19.60 -22.37
N PHE A 715 8.08 18.51 -22.50
CA PHE A 715 8.61 17.18 -22.20
C PHE A 715 9.41 16.65 -23.40
N PRO A 716 10.63 16.12 -23.20
CA PRO A 716 11.45 15.63 -24.30
C PRO A 716 10.82 14.43 -25.03
N ASP A 717 10.70 14.54 -26.36
CA ASP A 717 10.13 13.49 -27.21
C ASP A 717 11.15 12.43 -27.67
N TRP A 718 12.45 12.72 -27.52
CA TRP A 718 13.57 11.91 -27.99
C TRP A 718 14.18 11.04 -26.88
N ASN A 719 15.11 10.15 -27.26
CA ASN A 719 15.93 9.37 -26.33
C ASN A 719 16.84 10.30 -25.51
N PHE A 720 16.30 10.84 -24.42
CA PHE A 720 16.83 11.99 -23.71
C PHE A 720 18.24 11.76 -23.15
N PHE A 721 18.51 10.56 -22.64
CA PHE A 721 19.80 10.15 -22.09
C PHE A 721 20.70 9.38 -23.08
N ASN A 722 20.28 9.21 -24.33
CA ASN A 722 20.95 8.38 -25.34
C ASN A 722 21.19 6.93 -24.87
N ASP A 723 20.19 6.31 -24.25
CA ASP A 723 20.23 4.90 -23.87
C ASP A 723 20.33 4.02 -25.14
N GLY A 724 21.31 3.14 -25.20
CA GLY A 724 21.53 2.27 -26.36
C GLY A 724 20.51 1.15 -26.52
N SER A 725 19.64 0.93 -25.53
CA SER A 725 18.50 -0.01 -25.61
C SER A 725 17.27 0.59 -26.31
N ILE A 726 17.20 1.92 -26.47
CA ILE A 726 16.05 2.61 -27.06
C ILE A 726 16.31 2.91 -28.53
N ASN A 727 15.36 2.53 -29.39
CA ASN A 727 15.39 2.82 -30.81
C ASN A 727 14.09 3.50 -31.30
N PHE A 728 13.96 4.80 -31.02
CA PHE A 728 12.93 5.65 -31.63
C PHE A 728 13.28 5.99 -33.07
N PHE A 729 13.12 5.03 -33.99
CA PHE A 729 13.25 5.28 -35.43
C PHE A 729 12.11 6.14 -35.99
N GLU A 730 11.01 6.23 -35.25
CA GLU A 730 9.92 7.16 -35.50
C GLU A 730 9.69 8.06 -34.28
N MET A 731 9.56 9.36 -34.54
CA MET A 731 9.34 10.39 -33.52
C MET A 731 7.86 10.79 -33.51
N PRO A 732 7.30 11.19 -32.35
CA PRO A 732 5.90 11.52 -32.25
C PRO A 732 5.65 12.88 -32.88
N GLN A 733 4.54 13.03 -33.57
CA GLN A 733 4.17 14.34 -34.13
C GLN A 733 3.71 15.32 -33.05
N ARG A 734 3.27 14.80 -31.90
CA ARG A 734 2.80 15.56 -30.73
C ARG A 734 3.15 14.82 -29.44
N ILE A 735 3.43 15.59 -28.40
CA ILE A 735 3.65 15.11 -27.04
C ILE A 735 3.07 16.14 -26.07
N ALA A 736 2.50 15.67 -24.97
CA ALA A 736 1.96 16.53 -23.92
C ALA A 736 3.10 17.15 -23.09
N ASP A 737 2.88 18.36 -22.58
CA ASP A 737 3.81 19.01 -21.66
C ASP A 737 3.67 18.42 -20.26
N GLN A 738 4.78 18.37 -19.52
CA GLN A 738 4.81 17.96 -18.13
C GLN A 738 4.40 19.14 -17.24
N TYR A 739 3.53 18.88 -16.27
CA TYR A 739 3.16 19.84 -15.23
C TYR A 739 3.50 19.27 -13.86
N TYR A 740 4.13 20.06 -13.00
CA TYR A 740 4.52 19.60 -11.67
C TYR A 740 4.52 20.73 -10.63
N VAL A 741 4.35 20.36 -9.35
CA VAL A 741 4.49 21.26 -8.20
C VAL A 741 4.85 20.46 -6.96
N GLU A 742 5.61 21.06 -6.05
CA GLU A 742 5.92 20.48 -4.74
C GLU A 742 4.93 21.02 -3.71
N VAL A 743 4.36 20.12 -2.91
CA VAL A 743 3.50 20.41 -1.76
C VAL A 743 4.38 20.30 -0.52
N THR A 744 4.53 21.40 0.21
CA THR A 744 5.49 21.49 1.32
C THR A 744 4.86 21.88 2.65
N GLY A 745 5.47 21.42 3.74
CA GLY A 745 5.14 21.83 5.11
C GLY A 745 3.82 21.29 5.67
N ILE A 746 3.25 20.24 5.06
CA ILE A 746 2.08 19.52 5.59
C ILE A 746 2.58 18.24 6.29
N ARG A 747 2.21 18.04 7.55
CA ARG A 747 2.64 16.90 8.38
C ARG A 747 1.48 16.41 9.22
N GLU A 748 1.41 15.10 9.45
CA GLU A 748 0.37 14.45 10.25
C GLU A 748 -1.04 14.85 9.79
N LYS A 749 -1.26 14.82 8.46
CA LYS A 749 -2.53 15.19 7.84
C LYS A 749 -2.89 14.29 6.67
N LEU A 750 -4.18 14.01 6.57
CA LEU A 750 -4.82 13.57 5.34
C LEU A 750 -5.04 14.77 4.42
N VAL A 751 -4.61 14.63 3.18
CA VAL A 751 -4.67 15.65 2.13
C VAL A 751 -5.47 15.11 0.96
N ASP A 752 -6.51 15.84 0.56
CA ASP A 752 -7.17 15.62 -0.73
C ASP A 752 -6.55 16.57 -1.76
N TYR A 753 -6.33 16.11 -2.99
CA TYR A 753 -5.87 16.96 -4.09
C TYR A 753 -6.40 16.55 -5.47
N TYR A 754 -6.51 17.50 -6.38
CA TYR A 754 -6.78 17.27 -7.79
C TYR A 754 -6.16 18.38 -8.65
N ILE A 755 -6.08 18.16 -9.96
CA ILE A 755 -5.58 19.17 -10.90
C ILE A 755 -6.73 19.79 -11.69
N GLU A 756 -6.77 21.12 -11.76
CA GLU A 756 -7.69 21.89 -12.61
C GLU A 756 -6.89 22.52 -13.76
N ALA A 757 -7.32 22.26 -15.00
CA ALA A 757 -6.73 22.84 -16.21
C ALA A 757 -7.79 23.61 -17.00
N VAL A 758 -7.38 24.73 -17.57
CA VAL A 758 -8.20 25.59 -18.43
C VAL A 758 -7.47 25.79 -19.75
N ASP A 759 -8.15 25.58 -20.87
CA ASP A 759 -7.60 25.83 -22.20
C ASP A 759 -7.76 27.30 -22.65
N ASN A 760 -7.26 27.63 -23.84
CA ASN A 760 -7.38 28.97 -24.42
C ASN A 760 -8.81 29.31 -24.95
N GLN A 761 -9.74 28.36 -24.98
CA GLN A 761 -11.15 28.57 -25.29
C GLN A 761 -12.03 28.77 -24.04
N GLY A 762 -11.46 28.54 -22.85
CA GLY A 762 -12.15 28.59 -21.57
C GLY A 762 -12.86 27.30 -21.17
N ASN A 763 -12.58 26.17 -21.84
CA ASN A 763 -13.03 24.86 -21.36
C ASN A 763 -12.21 24.47 -20.12
N VAL A 764 -12.87 23.87 -19.14
CA VAL A 764 -12.27 23.53 -17.84
C VAL A 764 -12.34 22.03 -17.63
N ARG A 765 -11.21 21.41 -17.27
CA ARG A 765 -11.15 20.05 -16.77
C ARG A 765 -10.75 20.06 -15.30
N ARG A 766 -11.43 19.27 -14.49
CA ARG A 766 -10.96 18.85 -13.16
C ARG A 766 -10.61 17.37 -13.22
N GLY A 767 -9.42 17.02 -12.76
CA GLY A 767 -8.97 15.64 -12.62
C GLY A 767 -9.62 14.93 -11.43
N PRO A 768 -9.42 13.61 -11.30
CA PRO A 768 -9.90 12.86 -10.13
C PRO A 768 -9.29 13.41 -8.84
N ILE A 769 -10.06 13.36 -7.75
CA ILE A 769 -9.55 13.64 -6.42
C ILE A 769 -8.71 12.44 -5.97
N GLN A 770 -7.54 12.74 -5.43
CA GLN A 770 -6.55 11.81 -4.88
C GLN A 770 -6.40 12.09 -3.39
N HIS A 771 -6.08 11.05 -2.62
CA HIS A 771 -5.92 11.14 -1.17
C HIS A 771 -4.51 10.68 -0.79
N VAL A 772 -3.90 11.37 0.18
CA VAL A 772 -2.60 11.00 0.73
C VAL A 772 -2.50 11.41 2.19
N TRP A 773 -2.03 10.51 3.04
CA TRP A 773 -1.53 10.86 4.36
C TRP A 773 -0.09 11.31 4.24
N ALA A 774 0.18 12.55 4.66
CA ALA A 774 1.52 13.08 4.83
C ALA A 774 1.92 12.92 6.30
N GLY A 775 2.88 12.04 6.58
CA GLY A 775 3.39 11.75 7.92
C GLY A 775 4.25 12.87 8.51
N ASP A 776 4.79 12.63 9.70
CA ASP A 776 5.57 13.59 10.49
C ASP A 776 6.99 13.86 9.95
N GLY A 777 7.51 13.03 9.05
CA GLY A 777 8.88 13.12 8.54
C GLY A 777 9.96 12.74 9.57
N GLN A 778 9.57 12.13 10.69
CA GLN A 778 10.44 11.65 11.74
C GLN A 778 10.34 10.12 11.82
N GLY A 779 11.19 9.41 11.07
CA GLY A 779 11.64 8.06 11.45
C GLY A 779 10.57 7.09 11.96
N GLY A 780 9.51 6.83 11.19
CA GLY A 780 8.44 5.91 11.57
C GLY A 780 8.75 4.49 11.13
N GLY A 781 9.90 3.94 11.54
CA GLY A 781 10.20 2.51 11.39
C GLY A 781 9.26 1.70 12.27
N ASN A 782 7.99 1.59 11.91
CA ASN A 782 7.04 0.77 12.64
C ASN A 782 7.20 -0.71 12.25
N GLY A 783 8.30 -1.30 12.71
CA GLY A 783 8.30 -2.66 13.25
C GLY A 783 7.72 -2.71 14.68
N ASN A 784 6.88 -1.74 15.05
CA ASN A 784 6.41 -1.48 16.41
C ASN A 784 5.10 -2.19 16.78
N ASP A 785 4.42 -2.89 15.87
CA ASP A 785 3.17 -3.56 16.27
C ASP A 785 3.39 -4.74 17.24
N ALA A 786 4.61 -5.29 17.25
CA ALA A 786 4.97 -6.40 18.14
C ALA A 786 5.23 -5.96 19.58
N VAL A 787 5.68 -4.73 19.85
CA VAL A 787 5.99 -4.26 21.22
C VAL A 787 5.34 -2.92 21.49
N GLU A 788 4.46 -2.88 22.48
CA GLU A 788 3.84 -1.65 22.97
C GLU A 788 4.37 -1.35 24.37
N ILE A 789 4.70 -0.09 24.65
CA ILE A 789 4.98 0.39 26.00
C ILE A 789 3.91 1.39 26.46
N SER A 790 3.70 1.47 27.77
CA SER A 790 2.77 2.44 28.36
C SER A 790 3.27 2.89 29.74
N PRO A 791 3.52 4.19 29.97
CA PRO A 791 3.43 5.28 28.99
C PRO A 791 4.49 5.18 27.88
N ASP A 792 4.18 5.73 26.71
CA ASP A 792 5.10 5.93 25.58
C ASP A 792 5.13 7.45 25.24
N PRO A 793 6.28 8.15 25.36
CA PRO A 793 7.56 7.65 25.84
C PRO A 793 7.52 7.26 27.33
N ALA A 794 8.38 6.31 27.70
CA ALA A 794 8.57 5.90 29.09
C ALA A 794 9.08 7.08 29.94
N ARG A 795 8.88 7.01 31.25
CA ARG A 795 9.24 8.11 32.17
C ARG A 795 10.21 7.65 33.24
N THR A 796 11.32 8.36 33.44
CA THR A 796 12.27 8.06 34.53
C THR A 796 11.57 8.03 35.89
N GLY A 797 11.93 7.07 36.73
CA GLY A 797 11.36 6.90 38.08
C GLY A 797 9.91 6.39 38.10
N GLN A 798 9.27 6.17 36.96
CA GLN A 798 7.93 5.61 36.84
C GLN A 798 7.98 4.19 36.25
N PRO A 799 7.07 3.28 36.65
CA PRO A 799 6.97 1.98 36.00
C PRO A 799 6.45 2.11 34.58
N VAL A 800 6.97 1.28 33.67
CA VAL A 800 6.48 1.13 32.29
C VAL A 800 5.87 -0.25 32.12
N ALA A 801 4.67 -0.30 31.56
CA ALA A 801 4.04 -1.54 31.13
C ALA A 801 4.53 -1.87 29.72
N ILE A 802 4.90 -3.11 29.48
CA ILE A 802 5.43 -3.62 28.21
C ILE A 802 4.52 -4.76 27.77
N ARG A 803 4.03 -4.69 26.53
CA ARG A 803 3.24 -5.75 25.90
C ARG A 803 3.95 -6.22 24.64
N TYR A 804 4.18 -7.52 24.54
CA TYR A 804 4.83 -8.17 23.41
C TYR A 804 3.90 -9.17 22.73
N ASP A 805 3.67 -8.97 21.44
CA ASP A 805 2.98 -9.92 20.57
C ASP A 805 4.01 -10.88 19.97
N ALA A 806 4.00 -12.11 20.45
CA ALA A 806 4.87 -13.16 19.93
C ALA A 806 4.34 -13.80 18.63
N SER A 807 3.12 -13.46 18.20
CA SER A 807 2.48 -14.08 17.04
C SER A 807 3.23 -13.74 15.75
N GLY A 808 3.38 -14.73 14.86
CA GLY A 808 4.16 -14.58 13.63
C GLY A 808 5.70 -14.50 13.81
N GLY A 809 6.19 -14.28 15.03
CA GLY A 809 7.62 -14.18 15.35
C GLY A 809 8.29 -15.50 15.77
N PRO A 810 9.61 -15.47 16.02
CA PRO A 810 10.40 -16.61 16.50
C PRO A 810 9.87 -17.27 17.80
N LEU A 811 9.09 -16.53 18.59
CA LEU A 811 8.53 -16.97 19.86
C LEU A 811 7.04 -17.34 19.80
N ALA A 812 6.43 -17.44 18.61
CA ALA A 812 4.99 -17.71 18.45
C ALA A 812 4.51 -19.00 19.14
N THR A 813 5.38 -19.99 19.31
CA THR A 813 5.06 -21.27 19.97
C THR A 813 5.60 -21.36 21.40
N ALA A 814 6.16 -20.28 21.95
CA ALA A 814 6.75 -20.30 23.28
C ALA A 814 5.67 -20.48 24.35
N SER A 815 5.87 -21.44 25.26
CA SER A 815 4.99 -21.61 26.43
C SER A 815 5.25 -20.58 27.53
N GLN A 816 6.36 -19.85 27.43
CA GLN A 816 6.80 -18.82 28.35
C GLN A 816 7.71 -17.84 27.60
N VAL A 817 7.51 -16.54 27.80
CA VAL A 817 8.40 -15.49 27.29
C VAL A 817 9.04 -14.72 28.44
N PHE A 818 10.28 -14.34 28.26
CA PHE A 818 11.06 -13.49 29.14
C PHE A 818 11.46 -12.23 28.38
N LEU A 819 11.40 -11.10 29.07
CA LEU A 819 11.92 -9.82 28.58
C LEU A 819 13.41 -9.73 28.93
N HIS A 820 14.25 -9.51 27.93
CA HIS A 820 15.62 -9.06 28.12
C HIS A 820 15.66 -7.55 27.87
N ILE A 821 15.88 -6.77 28.92
CA ILE A 821 15.82 -5.30 28.87
C ILE A 821 17.14 -4.67 29.25
N GLY A 822 17.59 -3.73 28.43
CA GLY A 822 18.73 -2.86 28.63
C GLY A 822 18.34 -1.40 28.75
N ILE A 823 19.30 -0.59 29.20
CA ILE A 823 19.17 0.85 29.35
C ILE A 823 20.34 1.52 28.64
N ASN A 824 20.04 2.61 27.92
CA ASN A 824 21.00 3.49 27.26
C ASN A 824 21.96 2.74 26.31
N ASN A 825 21.43 2.13 25.24
CA ASN A 825 22.14 1.26 24.30
C ASN A 825 22.82 0.06 24.99
N TRP A 826 22.06 -0.68 25.79
CA TRP A 826 22.50 -1.86 26.52
C TRP A 826 23.67 -1.61 27.50
N ALA A 827 23.91 -0.35 27.90
CA ALA A 827 24.99 0.02 28.82
C ALA A 827 24.80 -0.59 30.22
N TRP A 828 23.54 -0.76 30.63
CA TRP A 828 23.15 -1.62 31.71
C TRP A 828 22.07 -2.59 31.22
N VAL A 829 22.08 -3.82 31.72
CA VAL A 829 21.13 -4.87 31.34
C VAL A 829 20.57 -5.47 32.62
N GLU A 830 19.25 -5.65 32.69
CA GLU A 830 18.60 -6.32 33.80
C GLU A 830 19.07 -7.78 33.87
N PRO A 831 19.81 -8.19 34.92
CA PRO A 831 20.46 -9.51 34.94
C PRO A 831 19.51 -10.70 35.10
N ASN A 832 18.24 -10.46 35.43
CA ASN A 832 17.29 -11.54 35.76
C ASN A 832 16.27 -11.86 34.67
N ASP A 833 16.23 -11.09 33.56
CA ASP A 833 15.27 -11.23 32.45
C ASP A 833 13.83 -11.48 32.90
N PRO A 834 13.05 -10.43 33.22
CA PRO A 834 11.72 -10.57 33.80
C PRO A 834 10.80 -11.53 33.02
N GLN A 835 10.21 -12.48 33.74
CA GLN A 835 9.21 -13.40 33.18
C GLN A 835 7.94 -12.62 32.84
N MET A 836 7.48 -12.71 31.59
CA MET A 836 6.24 -12.06 31.14
C MET A 836 5.02 -12.96 31.41
N SER A 837 3.86 -12.36 31.62
CA SER A 837 2.58 -13.07 31.80
C SER A 837 1.76 -13.01 30.52
N PHE A 838 1.31 -14.16 30.00
CA PHE A 838 0.44 -14.16 28.82
C PHE A 838 -0.98 -13.72 29.20
N ASN A 839 -1.46 -12.64 28.59
CA ASN A 839 -2.81 -12.14 28.75
C ASN A 839 -3.69 -12.67 27.61
N THR A 840 -4.57 -13.63 27.94
CA THR A 840 -5.47 -14.26 26.97
C THR A 840 -6.51 -13.32 26.36
N GLY A 841 -6.76 -12.16 26.98
CA GLY A 841 -7.72 -11.17 26.49
C GLY A 841 -7.14 -10.25 25.41
N SER A 842 -5.85 -9.92 25.52
CA SER A 842 -5.12 -9.12 24.53
C SER A 842 -4.32 -9.98 23.54
N GLY A 843 -4.10 -11.26 23.83
CA GLY A 843 -3.25 -12.14 23.03
C GLY A 843 -1.75 -11.86 23.18
N ARG A 844 -1.35 -11.03 24.16
CA ARG A 844 0.03 -10.53 24.31
C ARG A 844 0.69 -11.00 25.61
N TRP A 845 2.01 -11.06 25.61
CA TRP A 845 2.84 -11.22 26.80
C TRP A 845 3.02 -9.86 27.47
N GLU A 846 2.75 -9.76 28.76
CA GLU A 846 2.75 -8.48 29.48
C GLU A 846 3.68 -8.53 30.69
N VAL A 847 4.41 -7.44 30.93
CA VAL A 847 5.21 -7.23 32.15
C VAL A 847 5.26 -5.75 32.48
N VAL A 848 5.40 -5.42 33.77
CA VAL A 848 5.64 -4.05 34.22
C VAL A 848 7.04 -4.01 34.83
N VAL A 849 7.89 -3.10 34.35
CA VAL A 849 9.26 -2.94 34.83
C VAL A 849 9.50 -1.51 35.32
N PRO A 850 10.35 -1.31 36.34
CA PRO A 850 10.75 0.03 36.75
C PRO A 850 11.67 0.66 35.69
N VAL A 851 11.50 1.95 35.43
CA VAL A 851 12.42 2.74 34.59
C VAL A 851 13.43 3.45 35.51
N PRO A 852 14.74 3.18 35.42
CA PRO A 852 15.74 3.84 36.25
C PRO A 852 15.78 5.37 36.07
N ASP A 853 16.18 6.09 37.12
CA ASP A 853 16.26 7.57 37.11
C ASP A 853 17.27 8.13 36.10
N ASN A 854 18.21 7.30 35.66
CA ASN A 854 19.26 7.64 34.70
C ASN A 854 19.04 7.04 33.30
N ALA A 855 17.83 6.55 33.01
CA ALA A 855 17.48 6.02 31.70
C ALA A 855 17.09 7.16 30.74
N ASP A 856 17.74 7.20 29.59
CA ASP A 856 17.38 8.03 28.43
C ASP A 856 16.73 7.16 27.33
N GLN A 857 16.93 5.84 27.38
CA GLN A 857 16.41 4.87 26.43
C GLN A 857 16.20 3.50 27.10
N LEU A 858 15.15 2.78 26.70
CA LEU A 858 14.95 1.35 26.97
C LEU A 858 15.33 0.55 25.71
N ASP A 859 16.09 -0.52 25.89
CA ASP A 859 16.47 -1.47 24.83
C ASP A 859 15.88 -2.84 25.16
N MET A 860 15.29 -3.53 24.20
CA MET A 860 14.48 -4.72 24.51
C MET A 860 14.64 -5.80 23.45
N VAL A 861 14.70 -7.05 23.90
CA VAL A 861 14.53 -8.27 23.10
C VAL A 861 13.82 -9.32 23.95
N PHE A 862 13.30 -10.37 23.34
CA PHE A 862 12.53 -11.40 24.04
C PHE A 862 13.14 -12.78 23.83
N HIS A 863 12.94 -13.71 24.78
CA HIS A 863 13.36 -15.09 24.62
C HIS A 863 12.45 -16.09 25.34
N ASP A 864 12.55 -17.37 24.98
CA ASP A 864 11.79 -18.46 25.61
C ASP A 864 12.53 -19.16 26.77
N GLY A 865 13.79 -18.78 27.01
CA GLY A 865 14.65 -19.43 28.01
C GLY A 865 15.21 -20.80 27.58
N ALA A 866 14.90 -21.25 26.37
CA ALA A 866 15.43 -22.44 25.72
C ALA A 866 16.44 -22.12 24.59
N GLY A 867 16.81 -20.86 24.46
CA GLY A 867 17.81 -20.38 23.51
C GLY A 867 17.24 -19.82 22.20
N ASN A 868 15.91 -19.70 22.08
CA ASN A 868 15.30 -18.94 20.99
C ASN A 868 15.11 -17.49 21.43
N TRP A 869 15.50 -16.57 20.55
CA TRP A 869 15.44 -15.14 20.78
C TRP A 869 14.63 -14.49 19.68
N ASP A 870 13.85 -13.49 20.05
CA ASP A 870 13.32 -12.51 19.12
C ASP A 870 13.99 -11.18 19.44
N ASN A 871 14.88 -10.77 18.55
CA ASN A 871 15.63 -9.52 18.64
C ASN A 871 15.30 -8.61 17.44
N ASN A 872 14.08 -8.72 16.92
CA ASN A 872 13.60 -7.91 15.80
C ASN A 872 14.54 -7.99 14.58
N GLY A 873 14.97 -9.21 14.22
CA GLY A 873 15.90 -9.42 13.11
C GLY A 873 17.31 -8.84 13.33
N GLY A 874 17.68 -8.53 14.57
CA GLY A 874 18.95 -7.90 14.95
C GLY A 874 18.88 -6.39 15.12
N GLN A 875 17.70 -5.80 15.02
CA GLN A 875 17.47 -4.37 15.23
C GLN A 875 17.14 -4.02 16.68
N ASP A 876 16.76 -5.01 17.48
CA ASP A 876 16.20 -4.85 18.84
C ASP A 876 14.97 -3.91 18.83
N TRP A 877 14.34 -3.69 19.99
CA TRP A 877 13.36 -2.62 20.17
C TRP A 877 13.93 -1.53 21.06
N HIS A 878 13.73 -0.29 20.66
CA HIS A 878 14.25 0.88 21.37
C HIS A 878 13.12 1.87 21.64
N PHE A 879 13.01 2.31 22.88
CA PHE A 879 12.01 3.31 23.29
C PHE A 879 12.66 4.46 24.04
N ASP A 880 12.26 5.68 23.72
CA ASP A 880 12.75 6.88 24.40
C ASP A 880 12.23 6.94 25.84
N VAL A 881 13.10 7.41 26.74
CA VAL A 881 12.73 7.72 28.13
C VAL A 881 12.83 9.22 28.35
N VAL A 882 11.73 9.83 28.76
CA VAL A 882 11.67 11.25 29.14
C VAL A 882 11.68 11.40 30.66
N PRO A 883 12.03 12.58 31.20
CA PRO A 883 11.87 12.85 32.63
C PRO A 883 10.42 12.63 33.09
N GLY A 884 10.24 11.86 34.17
CA GLY A 884 8.95 11.74 34.84
C GLY A 884 8.45 13.11 35.31
N SER A 885 7.13 13.33 35.32
CA SER A 885 6.50 14.58 35.81
C SER A 885 6.70 14.80 37.32
N ASP A 886 7.32 13.84 38.00
CA ASP A 886 7.82 13.90 39.36
C ASP A 886 9.32 13.62 39.34
N ASP A 887 10.09 14.35 38.52
CA ASP A 887 11.55 14.31 38.57
C ASP A 887 11.96 14.61 40.03
N PRO A 888 12.59 13.64 40.74
CA PRO A 888 13.01 13.85 42.12
C PRO A 888 14.15 14.87 42.24
N ARG A 889 14.66 15.39 41.12
CA ARG A 889 15.69 16.42 41.05
C ARG A 889 15.04 17.81 41.02
N TRP A 890 15.71 18.78 41.64
CA TRP A 890 15.35 20.18 41.52
C TRP A 890 15.79 20.71 40.16
N GLN A 891 14.99 21.55 39.52
CA GLN A 891 15.45 22.25 38.32
C GLN A 891 16.30 23.44 38.77
N ILE A 892 17.58 23.43 38.41
CA ILE A 892 18.55 24.48 38.75
C ILE A 892 18.91 25.22 37.46
N ASP A 893 18.01 26.08 37.00
CA ASP A 893 18.04 26.74 35.69
C ASP A 893 18.03 28.29 35.76
N GLY A 894 18.07 28.86 36.96
CA GLY A 894 18.03 30.29 37.23
C GLY A 894 16.62 30.87 37.40
N HIS A 895 15.58 30.01 37.48
CA HIS A 895 14.20 30.37 37.77
C HIS A 895 13.71 29.66 39.03
N LEU A 896 12.77 30.28 39.75
CA LEU A 896 12.23 29.66 40.98
C LEU A 896 11.51 28.35 40.66
N ASP A 897 11.97 27.24 41.24
CA ASP A 897 11.31 25.94 41.08
C ASP A 897 9.87 26.00 41.66
N PRO A 898 8.85 25.54 40.90
CA PRO A 898 7.45 25.62 41.32
C PRO A 898 7.15 24.82 42.59
N ASP A 899 8.01 23.86 42.96
CA ASP A 899 7.86 23.09 44.18
C ASP A 899 8.44 23.77 45.43
N ALA A 900 9.21 24.84 45.27
CA ALA A 900 9.84 25.57 46.36
C ALA A 900 8.81 26.30 47.24
N THR A 901 9.05 26.29 48.55
CA THR A 901 8.20 26.96 49.55
C THR A 901 8.87 28.25 50.01
N LEU A 902 8.15 29.37 49.97
CA LEU A 902 8.62 30.63 50.55
C LEU A 902 8.65 30.50 52.08
N LEU A 903 9.84 30.56 52.67
CA LEU A 903 10.05 30.44 54.11
C LEU A 903 9.94 31.78 54.83
N ALA A 904 10.57 32.82 54.27
CA ALA A 904 10.61 34.15 54.87
C ALA A 904 10.84 35.24 53.82
N SER A 905 10.42 36.47 54.16
CA SER A 905 10.59 37.66 53.32
C SER A 905 10.90 38.87 54.19
N ASN A 906 11.90 39.68 53.81
CA ASN A 906 12.23 40.94 54.46
C ASN A 906 12.65 42.01 53.44
N ASN A 907 11.89 43.11 53.35
CA ASN A 907 12.19 44.28 52.50
C ASN A 907 12.70 43.94 51.08
N GLY A 908 11.95 43.08 50.38
CA GLY A 908 12.26 42.67 49.00
C GLY A 908 13.43 41.68 48.89
N VAL A 909 13.67 40.91 49.94
CA VAL A 909 14.53 39.72 49.96
C VAL A 909 13.68 38.55 50.43
N ASN A 910 13.70 37.46 49.69
CA ASN A 910 12.96 36.24 49.98
C ASN A 910 13.93 35.07 50.19
N LEU A 911 13.53 34.11 51.02
CA LEU A 911 14.19 32.81 51.15
C LEU A 911 13.18 31.72 50.80
N TRP A 912 13.44 30.98 49.73
CA TRP A 912 12.69 29.78 49.37
C TRP A 912 13.50 28.54 49.67
N ALA A 913 12.80 27.46 50.06
CA ALA A 913 13.41 26.16 50.22
C ALA A 913 12.46 25.01 49.89
N GLY A 914 13.01 23.84 49.63
CA GLY A 914 12.27 22.60 49.52
C GLY A 914 13.17 21.39 49.77
N LEU A 915 12.57 20.24 50.10
CA LEU A 915 13.34 19.00 50.30
C LEU A 915 12.70 17.85 49.48
N LYS A 916 13.42 17.38 48.46
CA LYS A 916 13.09 16.18 47.65
C LYS A 916 14.11 15.09 47.97
N GLY A 917 13.67 14.02 48.62
CA GLY A 917 14.56 12.96 49.12
C GLY A 917 15.63 13.50 50.07
N ASP A 918 16.90 13.33 49.68
CA ASP A 918 18.08 13.81 50.42
C ASP A 918 18.58 15.19 49.95
N ILE A 919 17.94 15.81 48.94
CA ILE A 919 18.39 17.04 48.29
C ILE A 919 17.57 18.25 48.76
N LEU A 920 18.25 19.15 49.47
CA LEU A 920 17.75 20.46 49.86
C LEU A 920 17.89 21.43 48.68
N TYR A 921 16.81 22.13 48.36
CA TYR A 921 16.81 23.28 47.45
C TYR A 921 16.76 24.58 48.26
N LEU A 922 17.55 25.56 47.85
CA LEU A 922 17.54 26.92 48.40
C LEU A 922 17.53 27.93 47.27
N ALA A 923 16.73 28.99 47.44
CA ALA A 923 16.71 30.10 46.51
C ALA A 923 16.49 31.45 47.19
N THR A 924 17.00 32.51 46.57
CA THR A 924 16.79 33.92 46.93
C THR A 924 16.95 34.79 45.67
N GLU A 925 16.65 36.08 45.73
CA GLU A 925 16.94 36.98 44.60
C GLU A 925 18.44 37.04 44.30
N PRO A 926 18.84 37.19 43.03
CA PRO A 926 20.24 37.32 42.65
C PRO A 926 20.88 38.58 43.25
N ALA A 927 22.20 38.64 43.17
CA ALA A 927 22.98 39.79 43.62
C ALA A 927 22.61 41.04 42.79
N ALA A 928 22.27 42.12 43.50
CA ALA A 928 21.81 43.38 42.91
C ALA A 928 22.15 44.56 43.83
N GLY A 929 23.19 45.32 43.47
CA GLY A 929 23.79 46.38 44.29
C GLY A 929 24.47 45.93 45.61
N LYS A 930 24.38 44.64 45.97
CA LYS A 930 24.97 43.99 47.14
C LYS A 930 25.18 42.50 46.83
N ASP A 931 26.21 41.91 47.42
CA ASP A 931 26.48 40.46 47.36
C ASP A 931 25.46 39.68 48.19
N ARG A 932 25.18 38.44 47.78
CA ARG A 932 24.20 37.56 48.40
C ARG A 932 24.85 36.33 48.99
N PHE A 933 24.39 35.95 50.17
CA PHE A 933 24.79 34.71 50.84
C PHE A 933 23.57 34.05 51.44
N VAL A 934 23.41 32.75 51.22
CA VAL A 934 22.43 31.89 51.90
C VAL A 934 23.22 30.87 52.74
N PHE A 935 23.15 30.99 54.05
CA PHE A 935 23.87 30.15 54.99
C PHE A 935 23.01 28.96 55.42
N VAL A 936 23.65 27.80 55.54
CA VAL A 936 23.05 26.54 56.01
C VAL A 936 23.79 26.09 57.26
N ALA A 937 23.03 25.81 58.34
CA ALA A 937 23.59 25.29 59.57
C ALA A 937 22.66 24.24 60.21
N GLU A 938 23.19 23.09 60.63
CA GLU A 938 22.51 22.17 61.55
C GLU A 938 22.42 22.79 62.95
N ASN A 939 23.49 23.45 63.39
CA ASN A 939 23.57 24.13 64.68
C ASN A 939 24.40 25.42 64.53
N PRO A 940 23.77 26.61 64.41
CA PRO A 940 24.48 27.88 64.38
C PRO A 940 25.40 28.04 65.60
N GLY A 941 26.71 28.04 65.38
CA GLY A 941 27.72 28.03 66.43
C GLY A 941 28.25 29.42 66.81
N ASN A 942 29.47 29.47 67.38
CA ASN A 942 30.12 30.75 67.72
C ASN A 942 30.32 31.63 66.47
N LEU A 943 30.29 32.95 66.67
CA LEU A 943 30.57 33.93 65.61
C LEU A 943 31.97 33.73 65.01
N ARG A 944 32.04 33.66 63.67
CA ARG A 944 33.28 33.68 62.87
C ARG A 944 33.26 34.83 61.87
N LEU A 945 34.40 35.18 61.29
CA LEU A 945 34.47 36.23 60.27
C LEU A 945 33.52 35.93 59.11
N SER A 946 32.81 36.96 58.62
CA SER A 946 31.94 36.84 57.45
C SER A 946 32.72 36.32 56.22
N PRO A 947 32.06 35.59 55.29
CA PRO A 947 32.68 35.11 54.05
C PRO A 947 33.28 36.24 53.20
N TRP A 948 34.16 35.89 52.26
CA TRP A 948 34.69 36.80 51.23
C TRP A 948 35.21 38.15 51.77
N ALA A 949 35.87 38.11 52.94
CA ALA A 949 36.40 39.30 53.62
C ALA A 949 35.35 40.40 53.88
N LYS A 950 34.06 40.04 53.98
CA LYS A 950 32.99 40.98 54.33
C LYS A 950 33.10 41.43 55.79
N GLY A 951 32.52 42.60 56.08
CA GLY A 951 32.50 43.16 57.43
C GLY A 951 31.68 42.31 58.39
N GLY A 952 31.93 42.46 59.70
CA GLY A 952 31.19 41.77 60.74
C GLY A 952 31.52 40.27 60.87
N GLN A 953 30.63 39.55 61.55
CA GLN A 953 30.74 38.13 61.84
C GLN A 953 29.42 37.41 61.56
N VAL A 954 29.48 36.11 61.27
CA VAL A 954 28.32 35.23 61.08
C VAL A 954 28.49 34.02 61.99
N ALA A 955 27.42 33.55 62.61
CA ALA A 955 27.42 32.30 63.37
C ALA A 955 27.95 31.15 62.51
N GLN A 956 28.65 30.20 63.14
CA GLN A 956 29.23 29.08 62.40
C GLN A 956 28.18 28.37 61.54
N TRP A 957 28.42 28.30 60.23
CA TRP A 957 27.63 27.59 59.22
C TRP A 957 28.34 26.30 58.79
N ASP A 958 27.58 25.37 58.23
CA ASP A 958 28.07 24.12 57.62
C ASP A 958 28.38 24.32 56.14
N ALA A 959 27.49 24.97 55.39
CA ALA A 959 27.71 25.35 53.99
C ALA A 959 27.06 26.71 53.68
N TYR A 960 27.47 27.37 52.60
CA TYR A 960 26.73 28.53 52.08
C TYR A 960 26.74 28.62 50.56
N LEU A 961 25.63 29.12 50.03
CA LEU A 961 25.42 29.51 48.64
C LEU A 961 25.68 31.01 48.53
N ALA A 962 26.46 31.45 47.54
CA ALA A 962 26.80 32.86 47.37
C ALA A 962 26.67 33.33 45.92
N ASN A 963 26.36 34.61 45.75
CA ASN A 963 26.40 35.32 44.49
C ASN A 963 27.03 36.71 44.66
N GLU A 964 28.12 36.95 43.93
CA GLU A 964 28.83 38.22 43.89
C GLU A 964 28.18 39.18 42.87
N GLU A 965 27.92 40.41 43.28
CA GLU A 965 27.30 41.42 42.43
C GLU A 965 28.26 41.96 41.37
N SER A 966 29.56 42.06 41.69
CA SER A 966 30.54 42.74 40.85
C SER A 966 30.76 42.07 39.48
N ASN A 967 30.64 40.74 39.45
CA ASN A 967 31.03 39.90 38.32
C ASN A 967 30.06 38.73 38.09
N GLY A 968 28.98 38.63 38.87
CA GLY A 968 28.00 37.55 38.78
C GLY A 968 28.50 36.19 39.27
N TYR A 969 29.64 36.12 39.95
CA TYR A 969 30.21 34.86 40.43
C TYR A 969 29.26 34.17 41.39
N VAL A 970 29.00 32.88 41.17
CA VAL A 970 28.14 32.05 42.02
C VAL A 970 28.92 30.85 42.51
N THR A 971 28.73 30.47 43.77
CA THR A 971 29.36 29.26 44.30
C THR A 971 28.63 28.68 45.51
N TRP A 972 28.81 27.36 45.70
CA TRP A 972 28.68 26.71 47.00
C TRP A 972 30.06 26.65 47.66
N THR A 973 30.14 27.03 48.93
CA THR A 973 31.37 26.95 49.71
C THR A 973 31.14 26.20 51.02
N ASP A 974 32.17 25.52 51.49
CA ASP A 974 32.16 24.57 52.61
C ASP A 974 31.23 23.35 52.42
N ALA A 975 30.59 23.21 51.24
CA ALA A 975 29.78 22.06 50.88
C ALA A 975 30.65 20.84 50.51
N THR A 976 30.36 19.71 51.15
CA THR A 976 30.92 18.38 50.90
C THR A 976 29.92 17.43 50.22
N GLY A 977 28.62 17.71 50.32
CA GLY A 977 27.57 17.03 49.56
C GLY A 977 27.55 17.43 48.09
N TYR A 978 26.92 16.61 47.25
CA TYR A 978 26.63 16.97 45.85
C TYR A 978 25.84 18.28 45.78
N THR A 979 26.26 19.20 44.91
CA THR A 979 25.65 20.51 44.74
C THR A 979 25.44 20.86 43.27
N GLU A 980 24.40 21.64 43.02
CA GLU A 980 24.17 22.36 41.76
C GLU A 980 23.87 23.82 42.08
N ILE A 981 24.12 24.71 41.12
CA ILE A 981 23.99 26.15 41.31
C ILE A 981 23.74 26.89 40.01
N MET A 982 22.84 27.87 40.05
CA MET A 982 22.60 28.81 38.96
C MET A 982 22.15 30.17 39.51
N ALA A 983 22.48 31.25 38.81
CA ALA A 983 21.86 32.55 39.04
C ALA A 983 21.47 33.21 37.72
N ASP A 984 20.17 33.49 37.58
CA ASP A 984 19.63 34.34 36.52
C ASP A 984 18.56 35.26 37.12
N SER A 985 17.28 34.93 36.97
CA SER A 985 16.18 35.65 37.63
C SER A 985 16.13 35.40 39.15
N ILE A 986 16.69 34.27 39.58
CA ILE A 986 16.80 33.79 40.96
C ILE A 986 18.22 33.23 41.16
N LEU A 987 18.82 33.45 42.35
CA LEU A 987 19.96 32.68 42.83
C LEU A 987 19.43 31.42 43.48
N GLU A 988 19.75 30.27 42.94
CA GLU A 988 19.32 28.97 43.46
C GLU A 988 20.45 27.95 43.49
N GLY A 989 20.30 26.97 44.36
CA GLY A 989 21.20 25.84 44.43
C GLY A 989 20.58 24.64 45.14
N SER A 990 21.05 23.46 44.74
CA SER A 990 20.74 22.20 45.40
C SER A 990 21.93 21.75 46.25
N LEU A 991 21.65 21.08 47.38
CA LEU A 991 22.64 20.49 48.28
C LEU A 991 22.14 19.13 48.79
N ASN A 992 22.93 18.07 48.62
CA ASN A 992 22.65 16.79 49.26
C ASN A 992 22.91 16.89 50.77
N LEU A 993 21.85 17.15 51.53
CA LEU A 993 21.92 17.49 52.94
C LEU A 993 22.38 16.32 53.81
N LYS A 994 22.05 15.09 53.41
CA LYS A 994 22.49 13.88 54.12
C LYS A 994 23.98 13.62 53.96
N GLN A 995 24.53 13.89 52.78
CA GLN A 995 25.97 13.81 52.56
C GLN A 995 26.70 14.89 53.35
N GLU A 996 26.15 16.11 53.38
CA GLU A 996 26.73 17.24 54.11
C GLU A 996 26.78 16.99 55.63
N LEU A 997 25.63 16.64 56.23
CA LEU A 997 25.47 16.55 57.68
C LEU A 997 25.59 15.11 58.23
N GLY A 998 25.80 14.13 57.35
CA GLY A 998 25.78 12.69 57.68
C GLY A 998 24.40 12.10 57.96
N SER A 999 23.38 12.93 58.22
CA SER A 999 21.97 12.56 58.35
C SER A 999 21.08 13.76 57.99
N ILE A 1000 19.78 13.53 57.76
CA ILE A 1000 18.83 14.63 57.56
C ILE A 1000 18.24 15.01 58.92
N PRO A 1001 18.56 16.18 59.47
CA PRO A 1001 17.98 16.61 60.74
C PRO A 1001 16.47 16.90 60.56
N ASN A 1002 15.73 16.96 61.66
CA ASN A 1002 14.32 17.42 61.60
C ASN A 1002 14.24 18.95 61.46
N VAL A 1003 15.24 19.67 61.97
CA VAL A 1003 15.31 21.13 61.95
C VAL A 1003 16.63 21.56 61.31
N LEU A 1004 16.56 22.55 60.43
CA LEU A 1004 17.71 23.20 59.81
C LEU A 1004 17.64 24.69 60.07
N TYR A 1005 18.78 25.36 60.18
CA TYR A 1005 18.86 26.80 60.38
C TYR A 1005 19.39 27.47 59.13
N LEU A 1006 18.63 28.43 58.60
CA LEU A 1006 18.95 29.14 57.36
C LEU A 1006 19.03 30.65 57.57
N ALA A 1007 19.94 31.33 56.89
CA ALA A 1007 20.00 32.80 56.91
C ALA A 1007 20.33 33.35 55.53
N VAL A 1008 19.82 34.54 55.19
CA VAL A 1008 20.21 35.30 53.99
C VAL A 1008 20.90 36.60 54.41
N GLY A 1009 22.17 36.77 54.00
CA GLY A 1009 22.97 37.96 54.24
C GLY A 1009 23.20 38.77 52.97
N LEU A 1010 23.10 40.10 53.07
CA LEU A 1010 23.42 41.03 51.99
C LEU A 1010 24.55 41.94 52.41
N TYR A 1011 25.65 41.96 51.67
CA TYR A 1011 26.81 42.79 52.00
C TYR A 1011 27.12 43.77 50.88
N ASP A 1012 27.65 44.95 51.21
CA ASP A 1012 28.24 45.81 50.16
C ASP A 1012 29.35 45.05 49.39
N THR A 1013 29.44 45.28 48.09
CA THR A 1013 30.26 44.50 47.16
C THR A 1013 31.77 44.56 47.46
N GLN A 1014 32.28 45.65 48.05
CA GLN A 1014 33.71 45.76 48.41
C GLN A 1014 34.13 44.89 49.61
N ASP A 1015 35.44 44.64 49.76
CA ASP A 1015 36.04 44.11 50.99
C ASP A 1015 35.67 44.98 52.20
N ASN A 1016 35.42 44.35 53.35
CA ASN A 1016 34.83 44.96 54.55
C ASN A 1016 33.45 45.60 54.32
N GLY A 1017 32.76 45.27 53.22
CA GLY A 1017 31.38 45.70 52.97
C GLY A 1017 30.46 45.32 54.12
N VAL A 1018 29.57 46.23 54.51
CA VAL A 1018 28.75 46.07 55.72
C VAL A 1018 27.49 45.27 55.39
N LEU A 1019 27.09 44.38 56.30
CA LEU A 1019 25.81 43.67 56.25
C LEU A 1019 24.65 44.69 56.23
N ASP A 1020 23.61 44.45 55.45
CA ASP A 1020 22.38 45.25 55.49
C ASP A 1020 21.38 44.67 56.51
N PRO A 1021 21.34 45.19 57.75
CA PRO A 1021 20.47 44.65 58.80
C PRO A 1021 18.98 44.79 58.48
N ASN A 1022 18.61 45.67 57.54
CA ASN A 1022 17.21 45.90 57.19
C ASN A 1022 16.68 44.90 56.14
N ARG A 1023 17.56 44.10 55.53
CA ARG A 1023 17.22 43.21 54.41
C ARG A 1023 17.70 41.76 54.60
N GLN A 1024 18.37 41.45 55.70
CA GLN A 1024 18.74 40.06 56.03
C GLN A 1024 17.52 39.19 56.40
N ILE A 1025 17.68 37.88 56.34
CA ILE A 1025 16.74 36.88 56.85
C ILE A 1025 17.49 35.98 57.86
N ASP A 1026 17.00 35.75 59.08
CA ASP A 1026 15.83 36.40 59.70
C ASP A 1026 16.16 37.86 60.12
N GLN A 1027 15.15 38.65 60.46
CA GLN A 1027 15.31 40.06 60.84
C GLN A 1027 16.32 40.23 61.97
N THR A 1028 17.15 41.28 61.90
CA THR A 1028 18.13 41.52 62.95
C THR A 1028 17.46 41.76 64.31
N VAL A 1029 18.07 41.22 65.37
CA VAL A 1029 17.59 41.36 66.75
C VAL A 1029 18.35 42.43 67.53
N ASN A 1030 19.58 42.77 67.11
CA ASN A 1030 20.45 43.71 67.82
C ASN A 1030 21.04 44.84 66.92
N GLY A 1031 20.98 44.69 65.59
CA GLY A 1031 21.47 45.67 64.62
C GLY A 1031 22.98 45.92 64.66
N ASP A 1032 23.78 44.98 65.16
CA ASP A 1032 25.21 45.16 65.39
C ASP A 1032 26.09 44.90 64.14
N GLY A 1033 25.47 44.49 63.02
CA GLY A 1033 26.13 44.19 61.76
C GLY A 1033 26.69 42.77 61.65
N ASN A 1034 26.33 41.89 62.59
CA ASN A 1034 26.59 40.45 62.54
C ASN A 1034 25.32 39.67 62.16
N LEU A 1035 25.49 38.40 61.80
CA LEU A 1035 24.43 37.40 61.76
C LEU A 1035 24.61 36.44 62.94
N ASP A 1036 23.96 36.73 64.06
CA ASP A 1036 23.99 35.89 65.26
C ASP A 1036 23.23 34.58 65.04
N GLY A 1037 23.53 33.55 65.83
CA GLY A 1037 22.85 32.25 65.71
C GLY A 1037 21.33 32.33 65.98
N ILE A 1038 20.89 33.34 66.73
CA ILE A 1038 19.48 33.64 66.97
C ILE A 1038 18.80 34.38 65.79
N GLU A 1039 19.57 34.84 64.81
CA GLU A 1039 19.11 35.51 63.59
C GLU A 1039 19.07 34.53 62.39
N PHE A 1040 19.32 33.23 62.61
CA PHE A 1040 19.02 32.19 61.64
C PHE A 1040 17.57 31.71 61.81
N LEU A 1041 16.86 31.61 60.68
CA LEU A 1041 15.52 31.05 60.63
C LEU A 1041 15.56 29.55 60.93
N SER A 1042 14.81 29.11 61.94
CA SER A 1042 14.62 27.70 62.24
C SER A 1042 13.55 27.09 61.32
N VAL A 1043 13.92 26.08 60.55
CA VAL A 1043 13.08 25.46 59.51
C VAL A 1043 12.84 23.99 59.84
N ASP A 1044 11.58 23.61 60.05
CA ASP A 1044 11.19 22.21 60.21
C ASP A 1044 11.16 21.51 58.85
N LEU A 1045 12.18 20.68 58.58
CA LEU A 1045 12.33 19.99 57.31
C LEU A 1045 11.22 18.97 57.05
N THR A 1046 10.48 18.52 58.07
CA THR A 1046 9.33 17.64 57.86
C THR A 1046 8.20 18.34 57.11
N THR A 1047 8.11 19.67 57.24
CA THR A 1047 7.10 20.49 56.55
C THR A 1047 7.47 20.78 55.09
N LEU A 1048 8.75 20.63 54.74
CA LEU A 1048 9.26 20.77 53.38
C LEU A 1048 9.24 19.46 52.57
N ARG A 1049 8.97 18.31 53.22
CA ARG A 1049 8.84 17.00 52.56
C ARG A 1049 7.48 16.86 51.91
N LYS A 1050 7.41 16.87 50.57
CA LYS A 1050 6.18 16.53 49.83
C LYS A 1050 6.03 15.00 49.72
N ASN A 1051 5.34 14.37 50.66
CA ASN A 1051 4.99 12.93 50.60
C ASN A 1051 3.63 12.71 49.93
N LYS A 1052 3.59 12.15 48.70
CA LYS A 1052 2.37 11.54 48.15
C LYS A 1052 2.67 10.25 47.39
N TRP A 1053 2.86 9.16 48.13
CA TRP A 1053 2.59 7.79 47.64
C TRP A 1053 2.01 6.96 48.79
N VAL A 1054 0.74 6.56 48.67
CA VAL A 1054 0.10 5.55 49.52
C VAL A 1054 0.05 4.26 48.72
N PHE A 1055 0.75 3.24 49.19
CA PHE A 1055 0.66 1.87 48.69
C PHE A 1055 -0.72 1.27 48.98
N PHE A 1056 -1.36 0.65 47.99
CA PHE A 1056 -2.29 -0.46 48.21
C PHE A 1056 -1.67 -1.74 47.61
N PRO A 1057 -1.48 -2.82 48.39
CA PRO A 1057 -1.12 -4.11 47.86
C PRO A 1057 -2.32 -4.80 47.20
N ALA A 1058 -1.99 -5.65 46.24
CA ALA A 1058 -2.88 -6.38 45.35
C ALA A 1058 -3.95 -7.25 46.03
N GLN A 1059 -5.09 -7.38 45.34
CA GLN A 1059 -5.79 -8.65 45.18
C GLN A 1059 -6.02 -8.91 43.69
#